data_AF-A0A661N5N4-F1
#
_entry.id   AF-A0A661N5N4-F1
#
_cell.length_a   1.000
_cell.length_b   1.000
_cell.length_c   1.000
_cell.angle_alpha   90.00
_cell.angle_beta   90.00
_cell.angle_gamma   90.00
#
_symmetry.space_group_name_H-M   'P 1'
#
loop_
_entity.id
_entity.type
_entity.pdbx_description
1 polymer ?
#
loop_
_entity_poly.entity_id
_entity_poly.type
_entity_poly.pdbx_seq_one_letter_code
_entity_poly.pdbx_strand_id
1 'polypeptide(L)'
;MQWPHPNRFVAPVVIPALLLSACAALPSDPESGLSSSGSNLGDATLDDLGYGPCLTAAALSFLNDSTTGRDALEEALDSRRVAGRILDHRAGRDEELGTWDDEPIVGLGEMLDGDLDISERRVRRFVEGLGASCEAGWAESVDWTGETPAPDFLHADSPLEGAGGWNRESSEIEVAMALRGLTGAQLHAIMESDDGFKELRRDRLMESFSYSLPPNEMPWTAKHHRAREAYPLVALTIEWGRYELDEDTDARGRRIYPELGRELSLGTDVMSDTYYDTRDFAGLMNDVSVRGRVRWDSPGCIRRLLVAAKLGSARVDPVSGIKEVFKVDVRTDAWGCNADEAQLGWAAEMDAHMRTGILPWSNSTFVAPPLRAAYARLAEEGALTDVSAVDPADPTRRAEFAGALALLPQAHVQSVRSRFHYNEASVGDLERLYEHGRARLIELGEYLDAAGTTGTPGVAGLRADIEEALAAIPERGLEIYPDEITRDSVVATAERAEEISDRLHAIGDILDADNEELLREVTNARDGTRDENRFSAFVAWVKIRHIESLPEADRTAWNLEGSIVTQHAVDEFRAFYGDSMSDPANPDHVALREEFNAYAEAAQADDDHPYHRHFRRFNDLDDEDDWRDLEAQLELEHFQIVRRQIEAAGSAARAIAFDAARRHYVPESWRVTSNFIIDTMDFSEYFSHRQWTALSAEQIDGQDLPADAVLDASLINEVQIELGSEAAFVERVAELDAELRRLAADEPDVDVSDVCELSDPGRASEVLWNAASDCLGAKDILDTYRGVLTHLAVLKGGALVDAVSDAIDDAGGDLGEEPDDLRWAPSTRSKGARALLLLIGGGTD
;
A
#
# COMPACT_ATOMS: atom_id res chain seq x y z
N MET A 1 -10.10 28.03 -41.67
CA MET A 1 -9.87 29.50 -41.79
C MET A 1 -8.40 29.74 -42.06
N GLN A 2 -8.03 30.84 -42.71
CA GLN A 2 -6.69 31.04 -43.30
C GLN A 2 -6.30 32.53 -43.22
N TRP A 3 -4.98 32.82 -43.21
CA TRP A 3 -4.27 34.14 -43.23
C TRP A 3 -3.82 34.71 -41.85
N PRO A 4 -2.74 35.54 -41.79
CA PRO A 4 -1.41 35.34 -42.42
C PRO A 4 -0.20 35.88 -41.58
N HIS A 5 1.05 35.61 -42.00
CA HIS A 5 2.21 36.46 -41.64
C HIS A 5 2.21 37.79 -42.44
N PRO A 6 2.91 38.86 -42.01
CA PRO A 6 4.19 39.21 -42.68
C PRO A 6 5.26 40.06 -41.93
N ASN A 7 6.53 39.91 -42.37
CA ASN A 7 7.60 40.92 -42.60
C ASN A 7 8.40 41.67 -41.48
N ARG A 8 9.66 41.22 -41.28
CA ARG A 8 10.97 41.89 -41.59
C ARG A 8 11.22 43.41 -41.40
N PHE A 9 12.30 43.74 -40.66
CA PHE A 9 13.31 44.82 -40.87
C PHE A 9 14.65 44.34 -40.24
N VAL A 10 15.80 44.17 -40.94
CA VAL A 10 16.90 45.14 -41.28
C VAL A 10 17.51 45.83 -40.02
N ALA A 11 18.57 45.30 -39.35
CA ALA A 11 20.04 45.34 -39.63
C ALA A 11 20.76 46.69 -39.30
N PRO A 12 22.11 46.77 -39.14
CA PRO A 12 23.15 45.91 -38.51
C PRO A 12 24.11 46.72 -37.56
N VAL A 13 25.29 46.19 -37.11
CA VAL A 13 26.65 46.86 -37.01
C VAL A 13 27.62 46.29 -35.91
N VAL A 14 28.72 45.66 -36.38
CA VAL A 14 30.17 45.73 -35.97
C VAL A 14 30.74 45.11 -34.65
N ILE A 15 31.95 44.53 -34.83
CA ILE A 15 32.88 43.72 -34.00
C ILE A 15 34.31 44.33 -34.22
N PRO A 16 35.36 44.34 -33.32
CA PRO A 16 35.79 43.37 -32.27
C PRO A 16 36.41 43.97 -30.95
N ALA A 17 37.16 43.12 -30.20
CA ALA A 17 38.48 43.40 -29.55
C ALA A 17 38.55 44.03 -28.13
N LEU A 18 39.53 43.74 -27.23
CA LEU A 18 40.66 42.77 -27.16
C LEU A 18 41.28 42.74 -25.71
N LEU A 19 41.85 41.60 -25.30
CA LEU A 19 43.09 41.40 -24.47
C LEU A 19 43.20 41.66 -22.92
N LEU A 20 43.64 40.57 -22.26
CA LEU A 20 44.79 40.40 -21.32
C LEU A 20 44.71 40.69 -19.80
N SER A 21 44.99 39.62 -19.02
CA SER A 21 45.88 39.49 -17.83
C SER A 21 45.63 40.39 -16.59
N ALA A 22 45.74 39.89 -15.34
CA ALA A 22 46.80 39.03 -14.81
C ALA A 22 46.52 38.43 -13.40
N CYS A 23 47.14 37.27 -13.14
CA CYS A 23 47.78 36.80 -11.90
C CYS A 23 47.21 37.12 -10.49
N ALA A 24 46.88 36.02 -9.78
CA ALA A 24 47.33 35.65 -8.43
C ALA A 24 46.97 36.50 -7.18
N ALA A 25 46.21 35.89 -6.26
CA ALA A 25 46.64 35.63 -4.87
C ALA A 25 45.64 34.73 -4.09
N LEU A 26 46.15 33.63 -3.52
CA LEU A 26 45.70 33.07 -2.23
C LEU A 26 46.65 33.62 -1.14
N PRO A 27 46.39 33.49 0.18
CA PRO A 27 45.19 32.98 0.87
C PRO A 27 44.64 33.93 1.96
N SER A 28 43.48 33.59 2.54
CA SER A 28 43.16 33.84 3.96
C SER A 28 41.91 33.07 4.40
N ASP A 29 42.00 32.33 5.51
CA ASP A 29 40.85 31.83 6.25
C ASP A 29 39.90 32.97 6.68
N PRO A 30 38.64 32.65 7.01
CA PRO A 30 38.35 32.66 8.44
C PRO A 30 37.47 31.48 8.92
N GLU A 31 37.69 31.11 10.17
CA GLU A 31 36.70 30.40 10.99
C GLU A 31 35.40 31.22 11.08
N SER A 32 34.25 30.58 10.81
CA SER A 32 32.99 30.95 11.44
C SER A 32 32.10 29.73 11.54
N GLY A 33 31.69 29.38 12.77
CA GLY A 33 30.91 28.18 13.03
C GLY A 33 29.47 28.29 12.53
N LEU A 34 28.94 27.17 12.05
CA LEU A 34 27.51 26.92 11.94
C LEU A 34 27.20 25.65 12.74
N SER A 35 26.31 25.79 13.71
CA SER A 35 25.63 24.65 14.32
C SER A 35 24.53 24.20 13.37
N SER A 36 24.77 23.12 12.62
CA SER A 36 23.71 22.38 11.93
C SER A 36 23.09 21.34 12.86
N SER A 37 21.78 21.19 12.72
CA SER A 37 20.91 20.28 13.47
C SER A 37 21.19 18.80 13.21
N GLY A 38 21.31 18.03 14.29
CA GLY A 38 20.94 16.62 14.42
C GLY A 38 20.91 15.73 13.16
N SER A 39 22.08 15.38 12.62
CA SER A 39 22.24 14.20 11.78
C SER A 39 22.38 12.94 12.67
N ASN A 40 21.25 12.40 13.12
CA ASN A 40 21.20 11.09 13.79
C ASN A 40 20.84 10.00 12.76
N LEU A 41 21.73 9.78 11.81
CA LEU A 41 21.91 8.48 11.16
C LEU A 41 23.26 7.96 11.62
N GLY A 42 23.39 6.64 11.79
CA GLY A 42 24.71 6.05 11.94
C GLY A 42 25.47 6.28 10.64
N ASP A 43 26.66 6.88 10.73
CA ASP A 43 27.61 7.00 9.62
C ASP A 43 28.12 5.60 9.24
N ALA A 44 27.29 4.82 8.55
CA ALA A 44 27.72 3.68 7.75
C ALA A 44 28.43 4.26 6.52
N THR A 45 29.71 4.59 6.71
CA THR A 45 30.58 5.22 5.74
C THR A 45 30.85 4.29 4.56
N LEU A 46 30.09 4.48 3.48
CA LEU A 46 30.40 3.97 2.13
C LEU A 46 31.83 4.34 1.67
N ASP A 47 32.50 5.29 2.34
CA ASP A 47 33.91 5.57 2.13
C ASP A 47 34.65 6.07 3.39
N ASP A 48 35.16 5.15 4.21
CA ASP A 48 36.15 5.46 5.25
C ASP A 48 37.57 5.74 4.70
N LEU A 49 37.82 5.56 3.39
CA LEU A 49 39.17 5.44 2.83
C LEU A 49 39.55 6.43 1.72
N GLY A 50 38.63 7.30 1.31
CA GLY A 50 38.83 8.32 0.27
C GLY A 50 38.61 7.82 -1.17
N TYR A 51 37.88 6.73 -1.39
CA TYR A 51 37.51 6.23 -2.73
C TYR A 51 36.12 6.72 -3.18
N GLY A 52 36.03 7.19 -4.42
CA GLY A 52 34.76 7.61 -5.01
C GLY A 52 33.77 6.45 -5.21
N PRO A 53 32.44 6.72 -5.27
CA PRO A 53 31.40 5.68 -5.24
C PRO A 53 31.55 4.54 -6.25
N CYS A 54 31.92 4.80 -7.52
CA CYS A 54 32.19 3.71 -8.48
C CYS A 54 33.24 2.70 -7.98
N LEU A 55 34.31 3.19 -7.36
CA LEU A 55 35.41 2.35 -6.90
C LEU A 55 35.00 1.52 -5.69
N THR A 56 34.25 2.10 -4.75
CA THR A 56 33.64 1.36 -3.64
C THR A 56 32.65 0.33 -4.17
N ALA A 57 31.67 0.73 -4.99
CA ALA A 57 30.64 -0.16 -5.52
C ALA A 57 31.23 -1.30 -6.36
N ALA A 58 32.21 -1.04 -7.23
CA ALA A 58 32.89 -2.09 -8.00
C ALA A 58 33.68 -3.06 -7.11
N ALA A 59 34.29 -2.55 -6.04
CA ALA A 59 35.01 -3.36 -5.06
C ALA A 59 34.05 -4.24 -4.25
N LEU A 60 33.00 -3.66 -3.65
CA LEU A 60 31.98 -4.40 -2.88
C LEU A 60 31.23 -5.39 -3.78
N SER A 61 30.85 -5.00 -4.99
CA SER A 61 30.24 -5.90 -5.98
C SER A 61 31.15 -7.10 -6.29
N PHE A 62 32.45 -6.89 -6.59
CA PHE A 62 33.38 -8.01 -6.79
C PHE A 62 33.55 -8.90 -5.54
N LEU A 63 33.56 -8.27 -4.36
CA LEU A 63 33.71 -8.92 -3.06
C LEU A 63 32.46 -9.66 -2.58
N ASN A 64 31.27 -9.34 -3.08
CA ASN A 64 30.01 -9.97 -2.70
C ASN A 64 29.41 -10.86 -3.81
N ASP A 65 29.82 -10.69 -5.08
CA ASP A 65 29.39 -11.54 -6.21
C ASP A 65 29.71 -13.01 -5.95
N SER A 66 28.65 -13.82 -5.84
CA SER A 66 28.68 -15.26 -5.55
C SER A 66 29.42 -16.08 -6.62
N THR A 67 29.54 -15.57 -7.85
CA THR A 67 30.31 -16.19 -8.94
C THR A 67 31.81 -15.90 -8.83
N THR A 68 32.23 -14.91 -8.05
CA THR A 68 33.65 -14.63 -7.77
C THR A 68 34.21 -15.69 -6.83
N GLY A 69 34.64 -16.81 -7.42
CA GLY A 69 35.23 -17.94 -6.70
C GLY A 69 36.63 -17.67 -6.13
N ARG A 70 37.13 -18.62 -5.33
CA ARG A 70 38.38 -18.48 -4.56
C ARG A 70 39.55 -17.99 -5.41
N ASP A 71 39.80 -18.62 -6.57
CA ASP A 71 40.95 -18.29 -7.40
C ASP A 71 40.92 -16.83 -7.90
N ALA A 72 39.73 -16.26 -8.19
CA ALA A 72 39.58 -14.87 -8.59
C ALA A 72 39.84 -13.89 -7.43
N LEU A 73 39.36 -14.20 -6.22
CA LEU A 73 39.69 -13.45 -5.01
C LEU A 73 41.19 -13.58 -4.65
N GLU A 74 41.80 -14.75 -4.84
CA GLU A 74 43.23 -14.99 -4.62
C GLU A 74 44.10 -14.12 -5.54
N GLU A 75 43.71 -14.01 -6.82
CA GLU A 75 44.37 -13.17 -7.83
C GLU A 75 44.18 -11.68 -7.54
N ALA A 76 42.95 -11.22 -7.33
CA ALA A 76 42.64 -9.80 -7.13
C ALA A 76 43.21 -9.22 -5.83
N LEU A 77 43.24 -10.01 -4.75
CA LEU A 77 43.68 -9.56 -3.42
C LEU A 77 45.12 -9.98 -3.08
N ASP A 78 45.83 -10.72 -3.95
CA ASP A 78 47.19 -11.20 -3.73
C ASP A 78 47.29 -11.93 -2.36
N SER A 79 46.31 -12.80 -2.06
CA SER A 79 46.15 -13.40 -0.73
C SER A 79 45.16 -14.58 -0.62
N ARG A 80 45.69 -15.79 -0.57
CA ARG A 80 44.95 -17.04 -0.28
C ARG A 80 44.15 -17.02 1.03
N ARG A 81 44.72 -16.45 2.09
CA ARG A 81 44.06 -16.38 3.40
C ARG A 81 42.86 -15.43 3.38
N VAL A 82 42.96 -14.33 2.64
CA VAL A 82 41.90 -13.31 2.56
C VAL A 82 40.78 -13.78 1.62
N ALA A 83 41.13 -14.42 0.49
CA ALA A 83 40.15 -15.05 -0.39
C ALA A 83 39.33 -16.15 0.32
N GLY A 84 39.98 -16.94 1.19
CA GLY A 84 39.26 -17.82 2.11
C GLY A 84 38.33 -17.02 3.03
N ARG A 85 38.85 -15.99 3.69
CA ARG A 85 38.08 -15.14 4.62
C ARG A 85 36.86 -14.44 4.04
N ILE A 86 36.90 -14.03 2.77
CA ILE A 86 35.72 -13.45 2.12
C ILE A 86 34.70 -14.54 1.78
N LEU A 87 35.15 -15.72 1.33
CA LEU A 87 34.25 -16.82 0.98
C LEU A 87 33.59 -17.48 2.18
N ASP A 88 34.31 -17.66 3.29
CA ASP A 88 33.72 -18.27 4.47
C ASP A 88 32.90 -17.23 5.29
N HIS A 89 32.96 -15.92 4.97
CA HIS A 89 32.08 -14.85 5.49
C HIS A 89 30.77 -14.82 4.71
N ARG A 90 30.80 -14.76 3.37
CA ARG A 90 29.64 -15.01 2.47
C ARG A 90 28.90 -16.35 2.69
N ALA A 91 29.44 -17.26 3.52
CA ALA A 91 28.91 -18.59 3.78
C ALA A 91 28.93 -18.92 5.29
N GLY A 92 28.88 -17.88 6.12
CA GLY A 92 28.85 -17.95 7.57
C GLY A 92 27.56 -18.54 8.14
N ARG A 93 27.36 -18.30 9.43
CA ARG A 93 26.09 -18.53 10.12
C ARG A 93 25.94 -17.42 11.14
N ASP A 94 24.74 -16.87 11.19
CA ASP A 94 24.38 -15.87 12.17
C ASP A 94 24.66 -16.29 13.64
N GLU A 95 24.80 -15.28 14.49
CA GLU A 95 24.94 -15.34 15.97
C GLU A 95 26.27 -15.74 16.65
N GLU A 96 27.27 -16.39 16.02
CA GLU A 96 28.54 -16.70 16.73
C GLU A 96 29.52 -15.49 16.80
N LEU A 97 29.44 -14.70 17.89
CA LEU A 97 30.35 -13.59 18.22
C LEU A 97 31.85 -13.90 18.00
N GLY A 98 32.43 -13.30 16.95
CA GLY A 98 33.83 -13.49 16.54
C GLY A 98 34.04 -14.52 15.44
N THR A 99 32.98 -14.92 14.76
CA THR A 99 32.97 -15.93 13.69
C THR A 99 31.85 -15.67 12.68
N TRP A 100 32.17 -14.89 11.63
CA TRP A 100 31.56 -14.99 10.31
C TRP A 100 30.03 -14.80 10.25
N ASP A 101 29.65 -13.54 10.41
CA ASP A 101 28.45 -12.95 9.83
C ASP A 101 28.30 -13.32 8.34
N ASP A 102 27.11 -13.80 7.95
CA ASP A 102 26.72 -14.14 6.58
C ASP A 102 26.11 -12.95 5.80
N GLU A 103 26.30 -11.73 6.30
CA GLU A 103 25.97 -10.50 5.59
C GLU A 103 26.95 -10.24 4.41
N PRO A 104 26.53 -9.48 3.38
CA PRO A 104 27.46 -8.96 2.37
C PRO A 104 28.44 -7.97 3.03
N ILE A 105 29.69 -7.91 2.55
CA ILE A 105 30.63 -6.86 2.98
C ILE A 105 30.01 -5.50 2.64
N VAL A 106 29.64 -4.72 3.66
CA VAL A 106 28.87 -3.48 3.51
C VAL A 106 29.75 -2.25 3.32
N GLY A 107 31.05 -2.36 3.63
CA GLY A 107 31.98 -1.24 3.50
C GLY A 107 33.44 -1.66 3.31
N LEU A 108 34.23 -0.78 2.69
CA LEU A 108 35.68 -1.02 2.57
C LEU A 108 36.44 -0.86 3.90
N GLY A 109 35.81 -0.29 4.93
CA GLY A 109 36.33 -0.25 6.31
C GLY A 109 36.37 -1.65 6.93
N GLU A 110 35.33 -2.45 6.73
CA GLU A 110 35.16 -3.82 7.22
C GLU A 110 36.28 -4.77 6.72
N MET A 111 36.79 -4.53 5.51
CA MET A 111 38.00 -5.20 4.99
C MET A 111 39.22 -5.01 5.90
N LEU A 112 39.33 -3.87 6.58
CA LEU A 112 40.44 -3.52 7.47
C LEU A 112 40.24 -4.02 8.89
N ASP A 113 39.01 -4.33 9.28
CA ASP A 113 38.67 -4.81 10.61
C ASP A 113 39.25 -6.22 10.87
N GLY A 114 39.31 -6.57 12.15
CA GLY A 114 40.19 -7.64 12.66
C GLY A 114 39.90 -9.03 12.06
N ASP A 115 38.68 -9.24 11.58
CA ASP A 115 38.19 -10.51 11.08
C ASP A 115 38.66 -10.78 9.64
N LEU A 116 38.69 -9.77 8.78
CA LEU A 116 39.29 -9.86 7.45
C LEU A 116 40.82 -9.60 7.48
N ASP A 117 41.34 -8.69 8.32
CA ASP A 117 42.77 -8.31 8.50
C ASP A 117 43.47 -7.98 7.16
N ILE A 118 42.78 -7.24 6.30
CA ILE A 118 43.29 -6.81 5.00
C ILE A 118 43.97 -5.46 5.20
N SER A 119 45.30 -5.42 5.11
CA SER A 119 46.02 -4.14 5.22
C SER A 119 45.47 -3.09 4.25
N GLU A 120 45.28 -1.84 4.68
CA GLU A 120 44.82 -0.69 3.86
C GLU A 120 45.51 -0.63 2.48
N ARG A 121 46.81 -0.92 2.42
CA ARG A 121 47.61 -0.95 1.19
C ARG A 121 47.16 -2.00 0.16
N ARG A 122 46.60 -3.12 0.63
CA ARG A 122 46.07 -4.21 -0.20
C ARG A 122 44.66 -3.87 -0.68
N VAL A 123 43.80 -3.34 0.20
CA VAL A 123 42.49 -2.77 -0.19
C VAL A 123 42.70 -1.70 -1.25
N ARG A 124 43.62 -0.74 -1.02
CA ARG A 124 43.99 0.28 -2.01
C ARG A 124 44.40 -0.32 -3.36
N ARG A 125 45.32 -1.28 -3.39
CA ARG A 125 45.77 -1.90 -4.65
C ARG A 125 44.64 -2.63 -5.37
N PHE A 126 43.77 -3.31 -4.63
CA PHE A 126 42.61 -4.01 -5.17
C PHE A 126 41.63 -3.03 -5.81
N VAL A 127 41.23 -1.99 -5.07
CA VAL A 127 40.34 -0.92 -5.53
C VAL A 127 40.95 -0.16 -6.73
N GLU A 128 42.22 0.26 -6.65
CA GLU A 128 42.96 0.87 -7.77
C GLU A 128 43.02 -0.06 -9.00
N GLY A 129 43.12 -1.37 -8.80
CA GLY A 129 43.11 -2.39 -9.86
C GLY A 129 41.78 -2.49 -10.60
N LEU A 130 40.66 -2.24 -9.90
CA LEU A 130 39.31 -2.18 -10.48
C LEU A 130 39.03 -0.85 -11.19
N GLY A 131 39.85 0.19 -10.99
CA GLY A 131 39.67 1.50 -11.61
C GLY A 131 39.65 1.46 -13.15
N ALA A 132 40.41 0.56 -13.76
CA ALA A 132 40.37 0.34 -15.21
C ALA A 132 39.00 -0.19 -15.70
N SER A 133 38.33 -1.02 -14.91
CA SER A 133 36.97 -1.53 -15.21
C SER A 133 35.93 -0.41 -15.09
N CYS A 134 36.05 0.41 -14.03
CA CYS A 134 35.26 1.64 -13.85
C CYS A 134 35.40 2.56 -15.09
N GLU A 135 36.61 2.85 -15.58
CA GLU A 135 36.81 3.73 -16.75
C GLU A 135 36.43 3.08 -18.10
N ALA A 136 36.69 1.79 -18.31
CA ALA A 136 36.51 1.14 -19.61
C ALA A 136 35.04 0.88 -19.97
N GLY A 137 34.21 0.44 -19.01
CA GLY A 137 32.80 0.10 -19.28
C GLY A 137 32.00 1.28 -19.84
N TRP A 138 32.37 2.51 -19.48
CA TRP A 138 31.73 3.74 -19.95
C TRP A 138 32.14 4.15 -21.37
N ALA A 139 33.31 3.69 -21.84
CA ALA A 139 33.82 3.96 -23.18
C ALA A 139 33.39 2.88 -24.21
N GLU A 140 33.11 1.66 -23.76
CA GLU A 140 32.69 0.54 -24.63
C GLU A 140 31.17 0.36 -24.74
N SER A 141 30.38 0.79 -23.74
CA SER A 141 28.91 0.66 -23.74
C SER A 141 28.16 1.68 -24.62
N VAL A 142 28.89 2.54 -25.33
CA VAL A 142 28.32 3.58 -26.20
C VAL A 142 28.86 3.42 -27.62
N ASP A 143 28.09 2.75 -28.48
CA ASP A 143 28.41 2.59 -29.90
C ASP A 143 28.02 3.86 -30.68
N TRP A 144 28.92 4.84 -30.68
CA TRP A 144 28.79 6.14 -31.36
C TRP A 144 28.69 6.07 -32.90
N THR A 145 28.48 4.91 -33.52
CA THR A 145 28.54 4.74 -34.98
C THR A 145 27.21 4.99 -35.72
N GLY A 146 26.12 5.32 -35.02
CA GLY A 146 24.80 5.58 -35.59
C GLY A 146 24.55 7.02 -36.09
N GLU A 147 23.88 7.19 -37.23
CA GLU A 147 23.55 8.50 -37.84
C GLU A 147 22.34 9.21 -37.17
N THR A 148 22.38 9.52 -35.87
CA THR A 148 21.46 10.55 -35.28
C THR A 148 22.10 11.26 -34.07
N PRO A 149 21.98 12.59 -33.90
CA PRO A 149 22.86 13.35 -33.01
C PRO A 149 22.21 13.71 -31.65
N ALA A 150 21.41 12.84 -31.08
CA ALA A 150 21.02 12.98 -29.67
C ALA A 150 22.16 12.42 -28.82
N PRO A 151 22.72 13.17 -27.85
CA PRO A 151 23.61 12.57 -26.86
C PRO A 151 22.85 11.50 -26.04
N ASP A 152 23.53 10.42 -25.65
CA ASP A 152 23.02 9.37 -24.77
C ASP A 152 22.88 9.81 -23.29
N PHE A 153 22.64 11.10 -23.08
CA PHE A 153 22.53 11.77 -21.79
C PHE A 153 21.75 13.09 -21.95
N LEU A 154 21.03 13.50 -20.91
CA LEU A 154 20.36 14.81 -20.87
C LEU A 154 21.32 15.89 -20.35
N HIS A 155 21.32 17.08 -20.97
CA HIS A 155 22.12 18.24 -20.56
C HIS A 155 21.34 19.55 -20.77
N ALA A 156 21.94 20.67 -20.36
CA ALA A 156 21.28 21.98 -20.35
C ALA A 156 20.75 22.48 -21.72
N ASP A 157 21.30 21.99 -22.84
CA ASP A 157 20.84 22.34 -24.19
C ASP A 157 19.95 21.26 -24.84
N SER A 158 19.66 20.15 -24.14
CA SER A 158 18.69 19.16 -24.61
C SER A 158 17.32 19.84 -24.78
N PRO A 159 16.61 19.64 -25.91
CA PRO A 159 15.38 20.37 -26.20
C PRO A 159 14.25 19.99 -25.22
N LEU A 160 14.03 20.82 -24.20
CA LEU A 160 13.04 20.58 -23.13
C LEU A 160 11.57 20.70 -23.57
N GLU A 161 11.32 21.15 -24.81
CA GLU A 161 9.99 21.36 -25.38
C GLU A 161 9.45 20.12 -26.09
N GLY A 162 8.33 19.60 -25.60
CA GLY A 162 7.60 18.49 -26.20
C GLY A 162 6.70 17.81 -25.18
N ALA A 163 5.48 17.46 -25.59
CA ALA A 163 4.58 16.62 -24.82
C ALA A 163 3.97 15.57 -25.76
N GLY A 164 4.27 14.30 -25.50
CA GLY A 164 3.61 13.13 -26.06
C GLY A 164 3.30 12.14 -24.94
N GLY A 165 2.58 11.06 -25.27
CA GLY A 165 2.10 10.10 -24.28
C GLY A 165 1.08 10.66 -23.28
N TRP A 166 0.71 9.83 -22.31
CA TRP A 166 -0.09 10.24 -21.16
C TRP A 166 0.85 10.64 -20.02
N ASN A 167 0.98 11.93 -19.77
CA ASN A 167 1.80 12.48 -18.69
C ASN A 167 0.97 12.62 -17.41
N ARG A 168 1.56 12.25 -16.27
CA ARG A 168 1.01 12.48 -14.94
C ARG A 168 2.11 13.06 -14.05
N GLU A 169 1.77 14.16 -13.38
CA GLU A 169 2.58 14.81 -12.36
C GLU A 169 1.71 14.89 -11.11
N SER A 170 2.11 14.23 -10.02
CA SER A 170 1.30 14.10 -8.81
C SER A 170 2.17 13.84 -7.58
N SER A 171 1.84 14.50 -6.47
CA SER A 171 2.28 14.06 -5.14
C SER A 171 1.50 12.81 -4.75
N GLU A 172 2.21 11.73 -4.41
CA GLU A 172 1.65 10.49 -3.86
C GLU A 172 2.01 10.42 -2.37
N ILE A 173 1.02 10.23 -1.50
CA ILE A 173 1.24 9.84 -0.10
C ILE A 173 0.97 8.34 -0.03
N GLU A 174 1.97 7.58 0.40
CA GLU A 174 1.94 6.13 0.45
C GLU A 174 2.42 5.66 1.84
N VAL A 175 1.80 4.63 2.39
CA VAL A 175 2.39 3.84 3.49
C VAL A 175 3.01 2.58 2.90
N ALA A 176 4.29 2.37 3.18
CA ALA A 176 5.04 1.19 2.75
C ALA A 176 5.35 0.30 3.96
N MET A 177 4.73 -0.87 4.00
CA MET A 177 5.02 -1.93 4.96
C MET A 177 5.71 -3.09 4.24
N ALA A 178 6.57 -3.81 4.94
CA ALA A 178 7.26 -4.99 4.42
C ALA A 178 7.18 -6.15 5.42
N LEU A 179 7.15 -7.36 4.87
CA LEU A 179 7.38 -8.58 5.64
C LEU A 179 8.88 -8.75 5.88
N ARG A 180 9.27 -8.94 7.13
CA ARG A 180 10.65 -9.13 7.60
C ARG A 180 10.79 -10.45 8.35
N GLY A 181 12.01 -10.96 8.46
CA GLY A 181 12.29 -12.25 9.08
C GLY A 181 12.33 -13.44 8.10
N LEU A 182 12.30 -13.16 6.79
CA LEU A 182 12.52 -14.15 5.73
C LEU A 182 13.66 -13.72 4.82
N THR A 183 14.46 -14.69 4.39
CA THR A 183 15.35 -14.56 3.23
C THR A 183 14.54 -14.51 1.94
N GLY A 184 15.08 -13.88 0.89
CA GLY A 184 14.45 -13.87 -0.43
C GLY A 184 14.16 -15.27 -0.99
N ALA A 185 14.98 -16.27 -0.65
CA ALA A 185 14.80 -17.66 -1.07
C ALA A 185 13.62 -18.35 -0.36
N GLN A 186 13.46 -18.17 0.96
CA GLN A 186 12.28 -18.67 1.69
C GLN A 186 11.00 -18.02 1.16
N LEU A 187 11.02 -16.70 0.95
CA LEU A 187 9.87 -15.99 0.42
C LEU A 187 9.51 -16.48 -1.00
N HIS A 188 10.48 -16.63 -1.91
CA HIS A 188 10.25 -17.18 -3.24
C HIS A 188 9.64 -18.60 -3.19
N ALA A 189 10.11 -19.47 -2.29
CA ALA A 189 9.54 -20.82 -2.13
C ALA A 189 8.07 -20.82 -1.64
N ILE A 190 7.71 -19.93 -0.71
CA ILE A 190 6.31 -19.72 -0.27
C ILE A 190 5.46 -19.23 -1.46
N MET A 191 6.04 -18.39 -2.30
CA MET A 191 5.38 -17.73 -3.43
C MET A 191 5.18 -18.63 -4.65
N GLU A 192 6.05 -19.62 -4.87
CA GLU A 192 5.83 -20.70 -5.85
C GLU A 192 4.71 -21.67 -5.42
N SER A 193 4.29 -21.66 -4.15
CA SER A 193 3.12 -22.43 -3.73
C SER A 193 1.84 -21.81 -4.31
N ASP A 194 1.18 -22.59 -5.17
CA ASP A 194 0.06 -22.12 -6.00
C ASP A 194 -1.10 -21.59 -5.14
N ASP A 195 -1.31 -22.15 -3.95
CA ASP A 195 -2.37 -21.73 -3.02
C ASP A 195 -1.92 -20.59 -2.08
N GLY A 196 -0.72 -20.67 -1.50
CA GLY A 196 -0.23 -19.71 -0.51
C GLY A 196 -0.25 -18.26 -0.99
N PHE A 197 0.29 -17.97 -2.19
CA PHE A 197 0.23 -16.60 -2.71
C PHE A 197 -1.19 -16.14 -3.10
N LYS A 198 -2.13 -17.05 -3.42
CA LYS A 198 -3.52 -16.64 -3.70
C LYS A 198 -4.24 -16.24 -2.41
N GLU A 199 -4.03 -16.97 -1.32
CA GLU A 199 -4.62 -16.69 -0.01
C GLU A 199 -4.03 -15.43 0.62
N LEU A 200 -2.69 -15.30 0.65
CA LEU A 200 -1.97 -14.13 1.19
C LEU A 200 -2.47 -12.79 0.66
N ARG A 201 -2.89 -12.74 -0.61
CA ARG A 201 -3.35 -11.51 -1.24
C ARG A 201 -4.82 -11.18 -0.99
N ARG A 202 -5.64 -12.15 -0.61
CA ARG A 202 -7.12 -12.06 -0.52
C ARG A 202 -7.60 -12.05 0.94
N ASP A 203 -7.06 -11.15 1.76
CA ASP A 203 -7.55 -11.00 3.14
C ASP A 203 -9.03 -10.58 3.13
N ARG A 204 -9.87 -11.50 3.60
CA ARG A 204 -11.32 -11.34 3.73
C ARG A 204 -11.72 -10.21 4.65
N LEU A 205 -10.85 -9.78 5.55
CA LEU A 205 -11.05 -8.59 6.37
C LEU A 205 -11.30 -7.33 5.53
N MET A 206 -10.86 -7.29 4.27
CA MET A 206 -11.12 -6.17 3.37
C MET A 206 -12.59 -6.09 2.90
N GLU A 207 -13.38 -7.16 3.05
CA GLU A 207 -14.84 -7.17 2.88
C GLU A 207 -15.55 -6.20 3.87
N SER A 208 -14.85 -5.77 4.93
CA SER A 208 -15.34 -4.77 5.89
C SER A 208 -15.69 -3.45 5.22
N PHE A 209 -14.96 -3.08 4.18
CA PHE A 209 -15.08 -1.80 3.47
C PHE A 209 -16.11 -1.92 2.34
N SER A 210 -17.32 -2.40 2.63
CA SER A 210 -18.38 -2.71 1.65
C SER A 210 -19.60 -1.77 1.73
N TYR A 211 -19.39 -0.50 2.10
CA TYR A 211 -20.48 0.45 2.41
C TYR A 211 -21.48 0.68 1.27
N SER A 212 -21.14 0.45 0.00
CA SER A 212 -22.09 0.56 -1.12
C SER A 212 -23.04 -0.64 -1.28
N LEU A 213 -22.88 -1.70 -0.48
CA LEU A 213 -23.82 -2.82 -0.43
C LEU A 213 -25.03 -2.50 0.46
N PRO A 214 -26.17 -3.18 0.28
CA PRO A 214 -27.26 -3.15 1.25
C PRO A 214 -26.74 -3.59 2.63
N PRO A 215 -27.12 -2.91 3.74
CA PRO A 215 -26.56 -3.21 5.05
C PRO A 215 -26.71 -4.68 5.49
N ASN A 216 -27.77 -5.37 5.09
CA ASN A 216 -27.96 -6.80 5.41
C ASN A 216 -27.06 -7.76 4.59
N GLU A 217 -26.39 -7.28 3.54
CA GLU A 217 -25.38 -8.01 2.75
C GLU A 217 -23.92 -7.73 3.20
N MET A 218 -23.71 -6.77 4.11
CA MET A 218 -22.38 -6.46 4.64
C MET A 218 -21.95 -7.49 5.72
N PRO A 219 -20.65 -7.82 5.87
CA PRO A 219 -20.20 -8.72 6.93
C PRO A 219 -20.22 -8.03 8.31
N TRP A 220 -21.00 -8.59 9.24
CA TRP A 220 -21.22 -8.07 10.61
C TRP A 220 -20.54 -8.89 11.72
N THR A 221 -19.47 -9.62 11.40
CA THR A 221 -18.65 -10.26 12.45
C THR A 221 -17.90 -9.20 13.26
N ALA A 222 -17.52 -9.52 14.50
CA ALA A 222 -16.77 -8.60 15.36
C ALA A 222 -15.46 -8.10 14.70
N LYS A 223 -14.75 -8.96 13.96
CA LYS A 223 -13.50 -8.60 13.24
C LYS A 223 -13.76 -7.55 12.16
N HIS A 224 -14.80 -7.75 11.34
CA HIS A 224 -15.17 -6.82 10.27
C HIS A 224 -15.73 -5.49 10.79
N HIS A 225 -16.47 -5.52 11.91
CA HIS A 225 -16.97 -4.29 12.51
C HIS A 225 -15.82 -3.45 13.09
N ARG A 226 -14.88 -4.05 13.83
CA ARG A 226 -13.70 -3.34 14.36
C ARG A 226 -12.86 -2.68 13.26
N ALA A 227 -12.72 -3.32 12.10
CA ALA A 227 -12.02 -2.74 10.95
C ALA A 227 -12.73 -1.49 10.38
N ARG A 228 -14.06 -1.42 10.46
CA ARG A 228 -14.83 -0.21 10.10
C ARG A 228 -14.72 0.89 11.16
N GLU A 229 -14.87 0.53 12.43
CA GLU A 229 -14.83 1.49 13.55
C GLU A 229 -13.44 2.07 13.83
N ALA A 230 -12.38 1.50 13.26
CA ALA A 230 -11.06 2.10 13.31
C ALA A 230 -11.00 3.49 12.65
N TYR A 231 -11.87 3.77 11.65
CA TYR A 231 -11.91 5.04 10.91
C TYR A 231 -13.33 5.57 10.73
N PRO A 232 -13.95 6.09 11.82
CA PRO A 232 -15.33 6.57 11.79
C PRO A 232 -15.52 7.82 10.91
N LEU A 233 -14.44 8.46 10.45
CA LEU A 233 -14.47 9.63 9.57
C LEU A 233 -14.32 9.27 8.08
N VAL A 234 -13.73 8.13 7.74
CA VAL A 234 -13.40 7.75 6.35
C VAL A 234 -14.01 6.39 6.03
N ALA A 235 -15.29 6.44 5.66
CA ALA A 235 -16.00 5.27 5.16
C ALA A 235 -15.62 4.96 3.71
N LEU A 236 -15.06 3.76 3.51
CA LEU A 236 -14.56 3.23 2.23
C LEU A 236 -15.54 2.20 1.66
N THR A 237 -15.60 2.11 0.33
CA THR A 237 -16.27 1.03 -0.38
C THR A 237 -15.36 0.35 -1.41
N ILE A 238 -15.53 -0.94 -1.66
CA ILE A 238 -14.76 -1.70 -2.66
C ILE A 238 -15.02 -1.13 -4.07
N GLU A 239 -14.00 -1.12 -4.95
CA GLU A 239 -14.15 -0.79 -6.38
C GLU A 239 -15.21 -1.70 -7.05
N TRP A 240 -16.13 -1.08 -7.81
CA TRP A 240 -17.16 -1.82 -8.55
C TRP A 240 -16.54 -2.83 -9.51
N GLY A 241 -17.09 -4.05 -9.60
CA GLY A 241 -16.46 -5.15 -10.34
C GLY A 241 -15.38 -5.90 -9.55
N ARG A 242 -15.03 -5.50 -8.32
CA ARG A 242 -14.07 -6.21 -7.44
C ARG A 242 -14.70 -6.97 -6.27
N TYR A 243 -16.00 -6.80 -6.05
CA TYR A 243 -16.77 -7.54 -5.04
C TYR A 243 -18.19 -7.84 -5.53
N GLU A 244 -18.25 -8.40 -6.74
CA GLU A 244 -19.48 -8.85 -7.39
C GLU A 244 -19.79 -10.30 -7.03
N LEU A 245 -20.98 -10.78 -7.37
CA LEU A 245 -21.32 -12.18 -7.24
C LEU A 245 -20.31 -13.04 -8.04
N ASP A 246 -19.78 -14.11 -7.43
CA ASP A 246 -18.77 -14.97 -8.05
C ASP A 246 -19.39 -15.70 -9.26
N GLU A 247 -19.15 -15.24 -10.49
CA GLU A 247 -19.64 -15.95 -11.69
C GLU A 247 -18.66 -17.03 -12.18
N ASP A 248 -17.42 -17.06 -11.68
CA ASP A 248 -16.36 -17.91 -12.20
C ASP A 248 -16.41 -19.32 -11.61
N THR A 249 -16.01 -20.31 -12.41
CA THR A 249 -16.03 -21.73 -12.01
C THR A 249 -14.75 -22.45 -12.37
N ASP A 250 -14.34 -23.37 -11.50
CA ASP A 250 -13.26 -24.31 -11.71
C ASP A 250 -13.53 -25.21 -12.94
N ALA A 251 -12.51 -25.97 -13.36
CA ALA A 251 -12.63 -26.88 -14.49
C ALA A 251 -13.67 -28.02 -14.31
N ARG A 252 -14.37 -28.09 -13.18
CA ARG A 252 -15.46 -29.02 -12.85
C ARG A 252 -16.82 -28.32 -12.72
N GLY A 253 -16.89 -27.01 -12.95
CA GLY A 253 -18.12 -26.21 -12.85
C GLY A 253 -18.50 -25.79 -11.43
N ARG A 254 -17.55 -25.83 -10.48
CA ARG A 254 -17.76 -25.39 -9.08
C ARG A 254 -17.14 -24.00 -8.90
N ARG A 255 -17.82 -23.09 -8.21
CA ARG A 255 -17.28 -21.74 -7.96
C ARG A 255 -16.01 -21.80 -7.12
N ILE A 256 -15.12 -20.82 -7.32
CA ILE A 256 -13.77 -20.87 -6.75
C ILE A 256 -13.80 -20.43 -5.27
N TYR A 257 -14.72 -19.53 -4.87
CA TYR A 257 -14.85 -19.07 -3.48
C TYR A 257 -16.27 -19.30 -2.92
N PRO A 258 -16.66 -20.57 -2.71
CA PRO A 258 -18.06 -20.95 -2.52
C PRO A 258 -18.69 -20.54 -1.18
N GLU A 259 -17.94 -20.10 -0.17
CA GLU A 259 -18.52 -19.67 1.11
C GLU A 259 -18.93 -18.19 1.18
N LEU A 260 -18.73 -17.41 0.10
CA LEU A 260 -18.98 -15.96 0.08
C LEU A 260 -20.12 -15.51 -0.83
N GLY A 261 -20.32 -16.20 -1.96
CA GLY A 261 -21.18 -15.78 -3.07
C GLY A 261 -20.77 -14.49 -3.78
N ARG A 262 -19.96 -13.63 -3.16
CA ARG A 262 -19.23 -12.54 -3.82
C ARG A 262 -17.73 -12.85 -3.90
N GLU A 263 -17.12 -12.73 -5.07
CA GLU A 263 -15.67 -12.87 -5.20
C GLU A 263 -14.96 -11.55 -4.89
N LEU A 264 -14.03 -11.58 -3.94
CA LEU A 264 -13.05 -10.51 -3.76
C LEU A 264 -11.97 -10.59 -4.86
N SER A 265 -12.25 -10.00 -6.02
CA SER A 265 -11.35 -10.02 -7.18
C SER A 265 -10.21 -9.01 -7.03
N LEU A 266 -8.98 -9.45 -7.35
CA LEU A 266 -7.78 -8.62 -7.31
C LEU A 266 -7.29 -8.29 -8.72
N GLY A 267 -6.93 -7.02 -8.95
CA GLY A 267 -6.18 -6.65 -10.15
C GLY A 267 -4.75 -7.15 -10.01
N THR A 268 -4.38 -8.23 -10.69
CA THR A 268 -2.99 -8.74 -10.69
C THR A 268 -2.25 -8.28 -11.92
N ASP A 269 -1.04 -7.77 -11.73
CA ASP A 269 -0.13 -7.27 -12.74
C ASP A 269 1.25 -7.89 -12.60
N VAL A 270 1.82 -8.36 -13.70
CA VAL A 270 3.24 -8.71 -13.75
C VAL A 270 4.00 -7.54 -14.36
N MET A 271 5.11 -7.15 -13.74
CA MET A 271 5.91 -6.01 -14.16
C MET A 271 7.41 -6.30 -14.11
N SER A 272 8.12 -5.90 -15.15
CA SER A 272 9.57 -5.84 -15.19
C SER A 272 9.98 -4.37 -15.10
N ASP A 273 10.57 -3.97 -13.98
CA ASP A 273 11.15 -2.65 -13.74
C ASP A 273 12.66 -2.71 -13.94
N THR A 274 13.23 -1.85 -14.79
CA THR A 274 14.67 -1.54 -14.78
C THR A 274 14.85 -0.21 -14.08
N TYR A 275 15.65 -0.20 -13.02
CA TYR A 275 16.04 1.01 -12.29
C TYR A 275 17.35 1.55 -12.86
N TYR A 276 17.33 2.84 -13.17
CA TYR A 276 18.46 3.55 -13.76
C TYR A 276 18.97 4.59 -12.78
N ASP A 277 20.29 4.72 -12.71
CA ASP A 277 20.97 5.76 -11.94
C ASP A 277 22.23 6.19 -12.72
N THR A 278 22.89 7.26 -12.26
CA THR A 278 24.26 7.52 -12.70
C THR A 278 25.19 6.41 -12.21
N ARG A 279 26.40 6.37 -12.76
CA ARG A 279 27.44 5.42 -12.39
C ARG A 279 27.86 5.48 -10.92
N ASP A 280 27.70 6.64 -10.29
CA ASP A 280 28.05 6.90 -8.88
C ASP A 280 26.80 6.99 -7.98
N PHE A 281 25.65 6.46 -8.44
CA PHE A 281 24.38 6.40 -7.70
C PHE A 281 23.87 7.77 -7.22
N ALA A 282 24.09 8.82 -8.02
CA ALA A 282 23.72 10.18 -7.66
C ALA A 282 22.21 10.36 -7.47
N GLY A 283 21.38 9.59 -8.19
CA GLY A 283 19.94 9.52 -8.00
C GLY A 283 19.57 9.05 -6.60
N LEU A 284 19.98 7.83 -6.25
CA LEU A 284 19.78 7.25 -4.91
C LEU A 284 20.23 8.19 -3.78
N MET A 285 21.43 8.76 -3.90
CA MET A 285 22.02 9.65 -2.89
C MET A 285 21.28 11.00 -2.75
N ASN A 286 20.56 11.44 -3.79
CA ASN A 286 19.78 12.69 -3.80
C ASN A 286 18.27 12.45 -3.82
N ASP A 287 17.82 11.27 -3.39
CA ASP A 287 16.41 10.93 -3.21
C ASP A 287 15.59 10.86 -4.52
N VAL A 288 16.26 10.53 -5.63
CA VAL A 288 15.69 10.44 -6.99
C VAL A 288 15.77 9.00 -7.50
N SER A 289 14.62 8.35 -7.64
CA SER A 289 14.52 7.04 -8.31
C SER A 289 14.04 7.23 -9.74
N VAL A 290 14.77 6.70 -10.73
CA VAL A 290 14.36 6.65 -12.13
C VAL A 290 14.16 5.20 -12.57
N ARG A 291 13.07 4.90 -13.29
CA ARG A 291 12.82 3.57 -13.85
C ARG A 291 12.12 3.57 -15.20
N GLY A 292 12.45 2.56 -16.00
CA GLY A 292 11.66 2.09 -17.14
C GLY A 292 10.89 0.85 -16.71
N ARG A 293 9.64 0.71 -17.13
CA ARG A 293 8.72 -0.36 -16.74
C ARG A 293 8.06 -0.98 -17.95
N VAL A 294 8.10 -2.30 -18.03
CA VAL A 294 7.22 -3.12 -18.86
C VAL A 294 6.16 -3.74 -17.95
N ARG A 295 4.87 -3.56 -18.25
CA ARG A 295 3.76 -4.26 -17.59
C ARG A 295 3.14 -5.23 -18.58
N TRP A 296 2.97 -6.46 -18.14
CA TRP A 296 2.50 -7.59 -18.93
C TRP A 296 1.06 -7.94 -18.57
N ASP A 297 0.25 -8.34 -19.55
CA ASP A 297 -1.05 -9.01 -19.35
C ASP A 297 -0.88 -10.55 -19.37
N SER A 298 0.15 -11.06 -20.05
CA SER A 298 0.57 -12.48 -20.08
C SER A 298 1.96 -12.60 -20.75
N PRO A 299 2.61 -13.78 -20.77
CA PRO A 299 3.88 -13.98 -21.47
C PRO A 299 3.85 -13.52 -22.93
N GLY A 300 4.83 -12.71 -23.33
CA GLY A 300 4.89 -12.07 -24.66
C GLY A 300 3.81 -11.00 -24.94
N CYS A 301 2.99 -10.64 -23.95
CA CYS A 301 1.86 -9.72 -24.10
C CYS A 301 2.05 -8.47 -23.21
N ILE A 302 2.65 -7.42 -23.79
CA ILE A 302 2.85 -6.13 -23.10
C ILE A 302 1.55 -5.33 -23.07
N ARG A 303 1.06 -4.99 -21.88
CA ARG A 303 -0.06 -4.06 -21.69
C ARG A 303 0.38 -2.60 -21.71
N ARG A 304 1.53 -2.28 -21.12
CA ARG A 304 1.96 -0.88 -20.92
C ARG A 304 3.48 -0.77 -20.85
N LEU A 305 4.01 0.26 -21.49
CA LEU A 305 5.34 0.78 -21.24
C LEU A 305 5.22 2.09 -20.46
N LEU A 306 6.08 2.29 -19.47
CA LEU A 306 6.08 3.47 -18.62
C LEU A 306 7.52 3.87 -18.27
N VAL A 307 7.80 5.17 -18.34
CA VAL A 307 8.99 5.79 -17.74
C VAL A 307 8.51 6.61 -16.56
N ALA A 308 9.18 6.50 -15.42
CA ALA A 308 8.86 7.29 -14.24
C ALA A 308 10.10 7.73 -13.46
N ALA A 309 9.94 8.87 -12.81
CA ALA A 309 10.84 9.42 -11.83
C ALA A 309 10.03 9.68 -10.55
N LYS A 310 10.57 9.27 -9.42
CA LYS A 310 10.03 9.50 -8.09
C LYS A 310 11.05 10.31 -7.29
N LEU A 311 10.70 11.55 -6.94
CA LEU A 311 11.52 12.48 -6.16
C LEU A 311 11.04 12.43 -4.69
N GLY A 312 11.95 12.26 -3.74
CA GLY A 312 11.61 12.06 -2.31
C GLY A 312 11.27 10.60 -1.95
N SER A 313 11.75 9.63 -2.73
CA SER A 313 11.29 8.23 -2.65
C SER A 313 12.24 7.21 -2.01
N ALA A 314 13.48 7.56 -1.71
CA ALA A 314 14.42 6.73 -0.96
C ALA A 314 14.19 6.79 0.56
N ARG A 315 13.43 7.80 1.03
CA ARG A 315 13.05 7.98 2.44
C ARG A 315 11.63 7.49 2.68
N VAL A 316 11.51 6.57 3.62
CA VAL A 316 10.25 6.18 4.27
C VAL A 316 10.42 6.51 5.75
N ASP A 317 9.41 7.10 6.37
CA ASP A 317 9.44 7.32 7.81
C ASP A 317 9.44 5.96 8.55
N PRO A 318 10.47 5.65 9.35
CA PRO A 318 10.66 4.30 9.91
C PRO A 318 9.67 3.96 11.04
N VAL A 319 8.84 4.91 11.49
CA VAL A 319 7.86 4.70 12.56
C VAL A 319 6.47 4.46 11.99
N SER A 320 6.07 5.26 11.00
CA SER A 320 4.73 5.24 10.39
C SER A 320 4.66 4.49 9.06
N GLY A 321 5.80 4.25 8.40
CA GLY A 321 5.85 3.73 7.04
C GLY A 321 5.44 4.76 5.98
N ILE A 322 5.12 6.00 6.35
CA ILE A 322 4.70 7.06 5.42
C ILE A 322 5.90 7.49 4.56
N LYS A 323 5.69 7.58 3.25
CA LYS A 323 6.58 8.24 2.29
C LYS A 323 5.77 9.21 1.44
N GLU A 324 6.30 10.42 1.26
CA GLU A 324 5.70 11.46 0.44
C GLU A 324 6.56 11.65 -0.80
N VAL A 325 6.00 11.38 -1.98
CA VAL A 325 6.77 11.27 -3.21
C VAL A 325 6.15 12.14 -4.29
N PHE A 326 6.95 13.06 -4.86
CA PHE A 326 6.56 13.69 -6.11
C PHE A 326 6.90 12.78 -7.28
N LYS A 327 5.88 12.33 -8.01
CA LYS A 327 6.03 11.42 -9.13
C LYS A 327 5.71 12.10 -10.43
N VAL A 328 6.59 11.88 -11.39
CA VAL A 328 6.38 12.20 -12.80
C VAL A 328 6.40 10.88 -13.55
N ASP A 329 5.31 10.53 -14.22
CA ASP A 329 5.23 9.36 -15.11
C ASP A 329 4.71 9.72 -16.50
N VAL A 330 5.30 9.07 -17.52
CA VAL A 330 4.78 9.05 -18.89
C VAL A 330 4.61 7.61 -19.33
N ARG A 331 3.53 7.31 -20.04
CA ARG A 331 3.21 5.94 -20.47
C ARG A 331 2.54 5.84 -21.84
N THR A 332 2.68 4.66 -22.44
CA THR A 332 1.95 4.22 -23.63
C THR A 332 1.33 2.84 -23.39
N ASP A 333 0.06 2.70 -23.77
CA ASP A 333 -0.79 1.55 -23.41
C ASP A 333 -1.21 0.76 -24.67
N ALA A 334 -1.10 -0.56 -24.60
CA ALA A 334 -1.65 -1.52 -25.57
C ALA A 334 -3.11 -1.86 -25.21
N TRP A 335 -3.92 -2.16 -26.23
CA TRP A 335 -5.31 -2.62 -26.03
C TRP A 335 -5.37 -4.14 -26.18
N GLY A 336 -5.12 -4.84 -25.06
CA GLY A 336 -4.96 -6.29 -24.98
C GLY A 336 -3.65 -6.78 -25.60
N CYS A 337 -3.53 -8.09 -25.85
CA CYS A 337 -2.34 -8.71 -26.46
C CYS A 337 -2.13 -8.39 -27.96
N ASN A 338 -2.66 -7.27 -28.42
CA ASN A 338 -2.36 -6.67 -29.72
C ASN A 338 -1.31 -5.55 -29.55
N ALA A 339 -0.28 -5.79 -28.74
CA ALA A 339 0.92 -4.98 -28.79
C ALA A 339 1.41 -5.01 -30.24
N ASP A 340 1.53 -3.84 -30.87
CA ASP A 340 2.06 -3.78 -32.23
C ASP A 340 3.57 -4.10 -32.22
N GLU A 341 4.12 -4.42 -33.39
CA GLU A 341 5.58 -4.67 -33.52
C GLU A 341 6.40 -3.47 -33.01
N ALA A 342 5.81 -2.26 -32.99
CA ALA A 342 6.42 -1.06 -32.43
C ALA A 342 6.50 -1.10 -30.89
N GLN A 343 5.47 -1.53 -30.15
CA GLN A 343 5.54 -1.65 -28.69
C GLN A 343 6.55 -2.71 -28.21
N LEU A 344 6.64 -3.86 -28.90
CA LEU A 344 7.68 -4.85 -28.62
C LEU A 344 9.08 -4.28 -28.94
N GLY A 345 9.21 -3.54 -30.04
CA GLY A 345 10.44 -2.78 -30.37
C GLY A 345 10.81 -1.76 -29.29
N TRP A 346 9.87 -0.92 -28.85
CA TRP A 346 10.10 0.10 -27.81
C TRP A 346 10.46 -0.49 -26.45
N ALA A 347 9.97 -1.71 -26.14
CA ALA A 347 10.36 -2.45 -24.94
C ALA A 347 11.82 -2.90 -25.04
N ALA A 348 12.22 -3.51 -26.17
CA ALA A 348 13.61 -3.90 -26.42
C ALA A 348 14.57 -2.69 -26.49
N GLU A 349 14.08 -1.53 -26.93
CA GLU A 349 14.83 -0.26 -27.01
C GLU A 349 14.75 0.59 -25.73
N MET A 350 14.08 0.13 -24.66
CA MET A 350 13.84 0.92 -23.43
C MET A 350 15.15 1.50 -22.84
N ASP A 351 16.23 0.71 -22.80
CA ASP A 351 17.54 1.16 -22.32
C ASP A 351 18.16 2.30 -23.14
N ALA A 352 17.87 2.37 -24.44
CA ALA A 352 18.33 3.46 -25.31
C ALA A 352 17.45 4.71 -25.13
N HIS A 353 16.14 4.52 -24.99
CA HIS A 353 15.18 5.58 -24.66
C HIS A 353 15.49 6.24 -23.31
N MET A 354 15.87 5.46 -22.31
CA MET A 354 16.23 5.94 -20.96
C MET A 354 17.56 6.69 -20.94
N ARG A 355 18.54 6.29 -21.77
CA ARG A 355 19.83 6.98 -21.93
C ARG A 355 19.68 8.31 -22.67
N THR A 356 19.15 8.28 -23.89
CA THR A 356 18.93 9.48 -24.73
C THR A 356 17.91 10.46 -24.13
N GLY A 357 17.06 9.99 -23.21
CA GLY A 357 15.97 10.76 -22.62
C GLY A 357 14.80 11.00 -23.58
N ILE A 358 14.77 10.35 -24.75
CA ILE A 358 13.86 10.62 -25.85
C ILE A 358 12.94 9.42 -26.09
N LEU A 359 11.62 9.66 -26.14
CA LEU A 359 10.61 8.63 -26.36
C LEU A 359 9.93 8.82 -27.73
N PRO A 360 9.89 7.81 -28.62
CA PRO A 360 9.20 7.82 -29.91
C PRO A 360 7.72 7.39 -29.80
N TRP A 361 7.08 7.63 -28.64
CA TRP A 361 5.76 7.09 -28.32
C TRP A 361 4.61 7.92 -28.92
N SER A 362 3.45 7.27 -29.11
CA SER A 362 2.21 7.94 -29.56
C SER A 362 2.32 8.69 -30.90
N ASN A 363 3.21 8.24 -31.81
CA ASN A 363 3.52 8.86 -33.12
C ASN A 363 4.26 10.22 -33.04
N SER A 364 4.88 10.56 -31.92
CA SER A 364 5.77 11.71 -31.81
C SER A 364 7.07 11.35 -31.10
N THR A 365 8.08 12.20 -31.24
CA THR A 365 9.35 12.08 -30.53
C THR A 365 9.45 13.25 -29.57
N PHE A 366 9.66 12.99 -28.28
CA PHE A 366 9.69 14.01 -27.23
C PHE A 366 10.65 13.62 -26.09
N VAL A 367 11.15 14.60 -25.34
CA VAL A 367 11.94 14.34 -24.13
C VAL A 367 11.03 13.86 -23.01
N ALA A 368 11.36 12.74 -22.39
CA ALA A 368 10.61 12.15 -21.30
C ALA A 368 10.48 13.14 -20.12
N PRO A 369 9.27 13.61 -19.77
CA PRO A 369 9.08 14.51 -18.61
C PRO A 369 9.68 13.99 -17.30
N PRO A 370 9.64 12.68 -16.98
CA PRO A 370 10.28 12.16 -15.77
C PRO A 370 11.80 12.35 -15.74
N LEU A 371 12.47 12.13 -16.87
CA LEU A 371 13.93 12.24 -16.96
C LEU A 371 14.37 13.72 -16.92
N ARG A 372 13.55 14.62 -17.46
CA ARG A 372 13.70 16.08 -17.26
C ARG A 372 13.54 16.49 -15.80
N ALA A 373 12.59 15.90 -15.06
CA ALA A 373 12.40 16.17 -13.63
C ALA A 373 13.58 15.66 -12.79
N ALA A 374 14.07 14.45 -13.06
CA ALA A 374 15.27 13.90 -12.44
C ALA A 374 16.51 14.75 -12.74
N TYR A 375 16.71 15.17 -14.00
CA TYR A 375 17.79 16.10 -14.39
C TYR A 375 17.71 17.42 -13.60
N ALA A 376 16.54 18.05 -13.54
CA ALA A 376 16.37 19.33 -12.86
C ALA A 376 16.70 19.23 -11.36
N ARG A 377 16.25 18.15 -10.70
CA ARG A 377 16.53 17.89 -9.29
C ARG A 377 18.01 17.66 -9.01
N LEU A 378 18.67 16.82 -9.82
CA LEU A 378 20.11 16.55 -9.67
C LEU A 378 20.99 17.75 -10.06
N ALA A 379 20.54 18.60 -10.99
CA ALA A 379 21.22 19.84 -11.34
C ALA A 379 21.15 20.87 -10.20
N GLU A 380 20.02 20.97 -9.52
CA GLU A 380 19.81 21.84 -8.35
C GLU A 380 20.73 21.45 -7.18
N GLU A 381 20.84 20.15 -6.89
CA GLU A 381 21.74 19.61 -5.86
C GLU A 381 23.23 19.58 -6.29
N GLY A 382 23.55 19.98 -7.53
CA GLY A 382 24.92 19.95 -8.06
C GLY A 382 25.51 18.54 -8.22
N ALA A 383 24.66 17.52 -8.33
CA ALA A 383 25.01 16.10 -8.33
C ALA A 383 25.22 15.49 -9.74
N LEU A 384 25.11 16.30 -10.80
CA LEU A 384 25.33 15.87 -12.19
C LEU A 384 26.81 15.86 -12.55
N THR A 385 27.23 14.86 -13.34
CA THR A 385 28.61 14.66 -13.78
C THR A 385 28.92 15.35 -15.10
N ASP A 386 30.16 15.79 -15.27
CA ASP A 386 30.66 16.30 -16.55
C ASP A 386 30.98 15.14 -17.51
N VAL A 387 30.46 15.23 -18.74
CA VAL A 387 30.50 14.15 -19.74
C VAL A 387 31.31 14.57 -20.96
N SER A 388 32.26 13.73 -21.40
CA SER A 388 32.94 13.90 -22.68
C SER A 388 32.28 13.04 -23.77
N ALA A 389 31.58 13.66 -24.71
CA ALA A 389 31.07 12.97 -25.91
C ALA A 389 31.97 13.19 -27.12
N VAL A 390 31.90 12.29 -28.11
CA VAL A 390 32.69 12.31 -29.34
C VAL A 390 31.87 12.93 -30.48
N ASP A 391 32.46 13.84 -31.27
CA ASP A 391 31.81 14.41 -32.46
C ASP A 391 31.69 13.34 -33.57
N PRO A 392 30.49 12.94 -34.01
CA PRO A 392 30.34 11.91 -35.05
C PRO A 392 30.93 12.34 -36.41
N ALA A 393 31.05 13.66 -36.67
CA ALA A 393 31.64 14.20 -37.89
C ALA A 393 33.17 14.29 -37.84
N ASP A 394 33.77 14.26 -36.65
CA ASP A 394 35.21 14.22 -36.41
C ASP A 394 35.50 13.44 -35.11
N PRO A 395 35.62 12.09 -35.18
CA PRO A 395 35.79 11.25 -33.98
C PRO A 395 37.05 11.53 -33.15
N THR A 396 37.91 12.45 -33.59
CA THR A 396 39.08 12.92 -32.83
C THR A 396 38.76 14.11 -31.92
N ARG A 397 37.58 14.72 -32.06
CA ARG A 397 37.09 15.80 -31.19
C ARG A 397 36.20 15.24 -30.09
N ARG A 398 36.50 15.63 -28.86
CA ARG A 398 35.58 15.52 -27.74
C ARG A 398 34.96 16.88 -27.45
N ALA A 399 33.68 16.88 -27.13
CA ALA A 399 32.97 18.00 -26.53
C ALA A 399 32.67 17.65 -25.08
N GLU A 400 32.95 18.59 -24.17
CA GLU A 400 32.66 18.47 -22.74
C GLU A 400 31.28 19.08 -22.47
N PHE A 401 30.37 18.26 -21.95
CA PHE A 401 29.02 18.62 -21.54
C PHE A 401 29.03 18.71 -20.02
N ALA A 402 28.98 19.93 -19.50
CA ALA A 402 28.99 20.16 -18.07
C ALA A 402 27.62 19.82 -17.45
N GLY A 403 27.61 19.15 -16.31
CA GLY A 403 26.40 18.79 -15.57
C GLY A 403 25.39 18.01 -16.41
N ALA A 404 25.77 16.84 -16.91
CA ALA A 404 24.90 15.97 -17.70
C ALA A 404 24.35 14.79 -16.86
N LEU A 405 23.12 14.38 -17.15
CA LEU A 405 22.49 13.18 -16.61
C LEU A 405 22.76 11.99 -17.55
N ALA A 406 23.82 11.24 -17.27
CA ALA A 406 24.15 9.99 -17.93
C ALA A 406 23.65 8.79 -17.10
N LEU A 407 22.51 8.23 -17.49
CA LEU A 407 21.87 7.09 -16.82
C LEU A 407 22.40 5.76 -17.34
N LEU A 408 22.55 4.79 -16.45
CA LEU A 408 22.86 3.39 -16.75
C LEU A 408 21.82 2.48 -16.09
N PRO A 409 21.43 1.36 -16.71
CA PRO A 409 20.63 0.33 -16.03
C PRO A 409 21.49 -0.28 -14.91
N GLN A 410 21.03 -0.16 -13.67
CA GLN A 410 21.75 -0.65 -12.49
C GLN A 410 21.11 -1.95 -11.98
N ALA A 411 19.84 -1.88 -11.61
CA ALA A 411 19.08 -2.99 -11.03
C ALA A 411 17.86 -3.33 -11.89
N HIS A 412 17.45 -4.60 -11.85
CA HIS A 412 16.18 -5.04 -12.43
C HIS A 412 15.33 -5.67 -11.34
N VAL A 413 14.01 -5.48 -11.44
CA VAL A 413 13.04 -6.01 -10.49
C VAL A 413 11.87 -6.60 -11.27
N GLN A 414 11.68 -7.91 -11.14
CA GLN A 414 10.43 -8.54 -11.54
C GLN A 414 9.45 -8.40 -10.36
N SER A 415 8.19 -8.11 -10.63
CA SER A 415 7.20 -8.05 -9.55
C SER A 415 5.82 -8.49 -9.99
N VAL A 416 5.17 -9.27 -9.13
CA VAL A 416 3.75 -9.61 -9.21
C VAL A 416 3.03 -8.72 -8.21
N ARG A 417 2.40 -7.67 -8.73
CA ARG A 417 1.59 -6.73 -7.97
C ARG A 417 0.15 -7.18 -8.00
N SER A 418 -0.46 -7.46 -6.86
CA SER A 418 -1.91 -7.46 -6.74
C SER A 418 -2.40 -6.14 -6.16
N ARG A 419 -3.53 -5.67 -6.68
CA ARG A 419 -4.15 -4.42 -6.30
C ARG A 419 -5.56 -4.66 -5.81
N PHE A 420 -5.86 -4.01 -4.71
CA PHE A 420 -7.20 -3.75 -4.25
C PHE A 420 -7.44 -2.25 -4.32
N HIS A 421 -8.61 -1.84 -4.81
CA HIS A 421 -8.97 -0.44 -4.91
C HIS A 421 -10.19 -0.20 -4.01
N TYR A 422 -10.09 0.83 -3.17
CA TYR A 422 -11.22 1.39 -2.44
C TYR A 422 -11.61 2.71 -3.10
N ASN A 423 -12.91 2.92 -3.23
CA ASN A 423 -13.50 4.24 -3.41
C ASN A 423 -13.88 4.81 -2.03
N GLU A 424 -14.10 6.12 -1.93
CA GLU A 424 -14.93 6.62 -0.83
C GLU A 424 -16.37 6.15 -1.01
N ALA A 425 -17.02 5.70 0.08
CA ALA A 425 -18.45 5.41 0.07
C ALA A 425 -19.23 6.66 -0.33
N SER A 426 -20.25 6.54 -1.19
CA SER A 426 -21.01 7.72 -1.60
C SER A 426 -21.86 8.24 -0.42
N VAL A 427 -22.18 9.54 -0.41
CA VAL A 427 -23.00 10.13 0.66
C VAL A 427 -24.35 9.41 0.78
N GLY A 428 -24.97 9.02 -0.35
CA GLY A 428 -26.21 8.25 -0.35
C GLY A 428 -26.08 6.83 0.21
N ASP A 429 -24.88 6.23 0.20
CA ASP A 429 -24.62 4.96 0.87
C ASP A 429 -24.50 5.15 2.39
N LEU A 430 -23.87 6.24 2.82
CA LEU A 430 -23.78 6.62 4.24
C LEU A 430 -25.16 6.99 4.81
N GLU A 431 -25.96 7.76 4.08
CA GLU A 431 -27.35 8.07 4.44
C GLU A 431 -28.19 6.79 4.57
N ARG A 432 -28.02 5.83 3.65
CA ARG A 432 -28.71 4.53 3.69
C ARG A 432 -28.32 3.70 4.92
N LEU A 433 -27.04 3.64 5.27
CA LEU A 433 -26.57 2.93 6.47
C LEU A 433 -27.05 3.63 7.75
N TYR A 434 -27.06 4.97 7.75
CA TYR A 434 -27.60 5.79 8.84
C TYR A 434 -29.11 5.56 9.07
N GLU A 435 -29.91 5.59 8.00
CA GLU A 435 -31.35 5.28 8.04
C GLU A 435 -31.60 3.82 8.48
N HIS A 436 -30.72 2.89 8.11
CA HIS A 436 -30.79 1.49 8.55
C HIS A 436 -30.52 1.32 10.05
N GLY A 437 -29.52 2.01 10.61
CA GLY A 437 -29.29 2.03 12.06
C GLY A 437 -30.51 2.57 12.83
N ARG A 438 -31.16 3.63 12.31
CA ARG A 438 -32.43 4.14 12.86
C ARG A 438 -33.56 3.09 12.80
N ALA A 439 -33.65 2.31 11.72
CA ALA A 439 -34.64 1.23 11.62
C ALA A 439 -34.37 0.11 12.65
N ARG A 440 -33.11 -0.26 12.87
CA ARG A 440 -32.72 -1.26 13.87
C ARG A 440 -32.92 -0.78 15.32
N LEU A 441 -32.80 0.52 15.61
CA LEU A 441 -33.22 1.10 16.90
C LEU A 441 -34.73 0.94 17.16
N ILE A 442 -35.56 1.13 16.13
CA ILE A 442 -37.02 0.95 16.25
C ILE A 442 -37.34 -0.54 16.51
N GLU A 443 -36.75 -1.45 15.73
CA GLU A 443 -36.90 -2.90 15.92
C GLU A 443 -36.48 -3.33 17.34
N LEU A 444 -35.35 -2.83 17.84
CA LEU A 444 -34.88 -3.10 19.19
C LEU A 444 -35.88 -2.60 20.24
N GLY A 445 -36.41 -1.38 20.10
CA GLY A 445 -37.44 -0.84 20.99
C GLY A 445 -38.73 -1.68 20.98
N GLU A 446 -39.19 -2.10 19.80
CA GLU A 446 -40.36 -2.98 19.63
C GLU A 446 -40.13 -4.37 20.26
N TYR A 447 -38.92 -4.92 20.14
CA TYR A 447 -38.57 -6.20 20.79
C TYR A 447 -38.57 -6.08 22.32
N LEU A 448 -37.95 -5.04 22.89
CA LEU A 448 -37.93 -4.84 24.35
C LEU A 448 -39.35 -4.64 24.92
N ASP A 449 -40.23 -3.97 24.16
CA ASP A 449 -41.65 -3.85 24.51
C ASP A 449 -42.39 -5.20 24.45
N ALA A 450 -42.08 -6.05 23.45
CA ALA A 450 -42.68 -7.37 23.26
C ALA A 450 -42.21 -8.42 24.28
N ALA A 451 -40.93 -8.38 24.69
CA ALA A 451 -40.36 -9.27 25.70
C ALA A 451 -41.00 -9.11 27.09
N GLY A 452 -41.73 -8.01 27.34
CA GLY A 452 -42.39 -7.75 28.62
C GLY A 452 -41.44 -7.43 29.77
N THR A 453 -40.14 -7.26 29.46
CA THR A 453 -39.05 -7.01 30.41
C THR A 453 -38.88 -5.53 30.77
N THR A 454 -39.74 -4.63 30.27
CA THR A 454 -39.78 -3.19 30.61
C THR A 454 -40.00 -2.87 32.09
N GLY A 455 -40.33 -3.86 32.92
CA GLY A 455 -40.33 -3.75 34.39
C GLY A 455 -38.96 -3.91 35.05
N THR A 456 -37.95 -4.39 34.30
CA THR A 456 -36.58 -4.61 34.78
C THR A 456 -35.74 -3.34 34.62
N PRO A 457 -35.00 -2.88 35.63
CA PRO A 457 -34.31 -1.57 35.59
C PRO A 457 -33.34 -1.38 34.43
N GLY A 458 -32.60 -2.42 34.02
CA GLY A 458 -31.65 -2.34 32.90
C GLY A 458 -32.36 -2.13 31.56
N VAL A 459 -33.37 -2.95 31.26
CA VAL A 459 -34.20 -2.83 30.04
C VAL A 459 -34.94 -1.49 30.00
N ALA A 460 -35.47 -1.02 31.13
CA ALA A 460 -36.15 0.27 31.20
C ALA A 460 -35.20 1.46 30.93
N GLY A 461 -33.92 1.35 31.32
CA GLY A 461 -32.87 2.31 30.96
C GLY A 461 -32.61 2.32 29.46
N LEU A 462 -32.22 1.17 28.89
CA LEU A 462 -31.96 1.00 27.46
C LEU A 462 -33.14 1.48 26.59
N ARG A 463 -34.39 1.20 27.00
CA ARG A 463 -35.58 1.67 26.28
C ARG A 463 -35.69 3.19 26.25
N ALA A 464 -35.33 3.88 27.33
CA ALA A 464 -35.32 5.34 27.39
C ALA A 464 -34.18 5.93 26.55
N ASP A 465 -33.00 5.31 26.57
CA ASP A 465 -31.84 5.71 25.77
C ASP A 465 -32.15 5.60 24.26
N ILE A 466 -32.85 4.54 23.84
CA ILE A 466 -33.38 4.37 22.47
C ILE A 466 -34.36 5.49 22.10
N GLU A 467 -35.28 5.88 23.00
CA GLU A 467 -36.22 6.98 22.74
C GLU A 467 -35.51 8.33 22.60
N GLU A 468 -34.49 8.59 23.42
CA GLU A 468 -33.69 9.81 23.34
C GLU A 468 -32.85 9.85 22.06
N ALA A 469 -32.21 8.75 21.67
CA ALA A 469 -31.50 8.62 20.40
C ALA A 469 -32.44 8.85 19.20
N LEU A 470 -33.60 8.19 19.16
CA LEU A 470 -34.60 8.35 18.10
C LEU A 470 -35.19 9.78 18.02
N ALA A 471 -35.12 10.57 19.10
CA ALA A 471 -35.51 11.97 19.11
C ALA A 471 -34.41 12.93 18.60
N ALA A 472 -33.13 12.58 18.78
CA ALA A 472 -31.99 13.35 18.28
C ALA A 472 -31.73 13.13 16.77
N ILE A 473 -31.92 11.89 16.33
CA ILE A 473 -31.75 11.38 14.96
C ILE A 473 -32.89 11.89 14.05
N PRO A 474 -32.61 12.71 13.01
CA PRO A 474 -33.62 13.08 12.02
C PRO A 474 -34.25 11.86 11.33
N GLU A 475 -35.50 12.00 10.87
CA GLU A 475 -36.17 10.96 10.08
C GLU A 475 -35.53 10.71 8.71
N ARG A 476 -34.70 11.64 8.21
CA ARG A 476 -34.01 11.57 6.92
C ARG A 476 -32.67 12.30 6.98
N GLY A 477 -31.58 11.56 6.78
CA GLY A 477 -30.22 12.06 6.68
C GLY A 477 -29.75 12.97 7.81
N LEU A 478 -28.59 13.59 7.58
CA LEU A 478 -28.27 14.90 8.14
C LEU A 478 -28.63 15.94 7.07
N GLU A 479 -28.91 17.19 7.42
CA GLU A 479 -29.04 18.27 6.41
C GLU A 479 -27.63 18.78 6.03
N ILE A 480 -26.89 17.95 5.29
CA ILE A 480 -25.42 18.01 5.16
C ILE A 480 -24.94 19.18 4.28
N TYR A 481 -25.72 19.53 3.27
CA TYR A 481 -25.37 20.55 2.29
C TYR A 481 -26.41 21.68 2.31
N PRO A 482 -26.26 22.68 3.18
CA PRO A 482 -26.84 23.99 2.92
C PRO A 482 -26.37 24.51 1.54
N ASP A 483 -27.15 25.39 0.91
CA ASP A 483 -26.76 26.05 -0.36
C ASP A 483 -25.41 26.80 -0.26
N GLU A 484 -24.97 27.12 0.96
CA GLU A 484 -23.70 27.77 1.30
C GLU A 484 -23.04 27.06 2.50
N ILE A 485 -21.91 26.39 2.28
CA ILE A 485 -21.14 25.69 3.32
C ILE A 485 -20.24 26.71 4.05
N THR A 486 -20.66 27.13 5.24
CA THR A 486 -19.88 28.02 6.11
C THR A 486 -19.20 27.23 7.24
N ARG A 487 -18.16 27.83 7.84
CA ARG A 487 -17.49 27.29 9.03
C ARG A 487 -18.48 26.92 10.14
N ASP A 488 -19.39 27.84 10.48
CA ASP A 488 -20.42 27.63 11.51
C ASP A 488 -21.34 26.44 11.15
N SER A 489 -21.66 26.23 9.87
CA SER A 489 -22.47 25.08 9.43
C SER A 489 -21.71 23.76 9.48
N VAL A 490 -20.39 23.77 9.24
CA VAL A 490 -19.52 22.59 9.39
C VAL A 490 -19.43 22.20 10.86
N VAL A 491 -19.12 23.16 11.75
CA VAL A 491 -19.01 22.92 13.19
C VAL A 491 -20.33 22.38 13.75
N ALA A 492 -21.47 23.03 13.45
CA ALA A 492 -22.78 22.56 13.92
C ALA A 492 -23.16 21.17 13.36
N THR A 493 -22.72 20.83 12.15
CA THR A 493 -22.91 19.48 11.57
C THR A 493 -22.02 18.44 12.27
N ALA A 494 -20.78 18.79 12.57
CA ALA A 494 -19.84 17.93 13.29
C ALA A 494 -20.29 17.66 14.73
N GLU A 495 -20.61 18.69 15.52
CA GLU A 495 -21.16 18.57 16.88
C GLU A 495 -22.41 17.68 16.91
N ARG A 496 -23.30 17.83 15.92
CA ARG A 496 -24.51 17.01 15.82
C ARG A 496 -24.20 15.55 15.45
N ALA A 497 -23.28 15.32 14.53
CA ALA A 497 -22.86 13.97 14.14
C ALA A 497 -22.13 13.25 15.28
N GLU A 498 -21.35 13.98 16.08
CA GLU A 498 -20.72 13.50 17.31
C GLU A 498 -21.78 13.13 18.36
N GLU A 499 -22.73 14.02 18.70
CA GLU A 499 -23.82 13.71 19.64
C GLU A 499 -24.60 12.45 19.21
N ILE A 500 -24.97 12.35 17.94
CA ILE A 500 -25.70 11.18 17.42
C ILE A 500 -24.82 9.92 17.53
N SER A 501 -23.56 9.99 17.09
CA SER A 501 -22.66 8.84 17.13
C SER A 501 -22.40 8.36 18.56
N ASP A 502 -22.17 9.27 19.51
CA ASP A 502 -21.94 8.94 20.91
C ASP A 502 -23.16 8.25 21.54
N ARG A 503 -24.38 8.69 21.18
CA ARG A 503 -25.63 8.03 21.62
C ARG A 503 -25.78 6.63 21.02
N LEU A 504 -25.44 6.46 19.73
CA LEU A 504 -25.50 5.16 19.07
C LEU A 504 -24.46 4.18 19.63
N HIS A 505 -23.25 4.67 19.94
CA HIS A 505 -22.20 3.89 20.59
C HIS A 505 -22.54 3.57 22.05
N ALA A 506 -23.14 4.48 22.81
CA ALA A 506 -23.59 4.19 24.18
C ALA A 506 -24.66 3.09 24.22
N ILE A 507 -25.59 3.08 23.26
CA ILE A 507 -26.53 1.97 23.06
C ILE A 507 -25.77 0.69 22.64
N GLY A 508 -24.73 0.84 21.81
CA GLY A 508 -23.79 -0.23 21.44
C GLY A 508 -23.14 -0.91 22.64
N ASP A 509 -22.54 -0.13 23.53
CA ASP A 509 -21.88 -0.57 24.77
C ASP A 509 -22.85 -1.23 25.75
N ILE A 510 -24.09 -0.72 25.87
CA ILE A 510 -25.13 -1.34 26.70
C ILE A 510 -25.50 -2.74 26.17
N LEU A 511 -25.41 -2.95 24.85
CA LEU A 511 -25.65 -4.22 24.17
C LEU A 511 -24.38 -5.08 24.02
N ASP A 512 -23.24 -4.70 24.63
CA ASP A 512 -22.02 -5.50 24.54
C ASP A 512 -22.15 -6.83 25.32
N ALA A 513 -21.44 -7.85 24.86
CA ALA A 513 -21.39 -9.17 25.46
C ALA A 513 -20.93 -9.15 26.92
N ASP A 514 -20.12 -8.16 27.32
CA ASP A 514 -19.71 -7.96 28.72
C ASP A 514 -20.87 -7.51 29.63
N ASN A 515 -21.97 -7.02 29.06
CA ASN A 515 -23.26 -6.85 29.75
C ASN A 515 -24.09 -8.14 29.68
N GLU A 516 -23.45 -9.28 30.02
CA GLU A 516 -24.09 -10.60 29.99
C GLU A 516 -25.39 -10.63 30.79
N GLU A 517 -25.51 -9.87 31.89
CA GLU A 517 -26.72 -9.84 32.72
C GLU A 517 -27.91 -9.29 31.93
N LEU A 518 -27.78 -8.13 31.26
CA LEU A 518 -28.84 -7.56 30.44
C LEU A 518 -29.18 -8.45 29.24
N LEU A 519 -28.16 -8.96 28.52
CA LEU A 519 -28.39 -9.84 27.38
C LEU A 519 -29.06 -11.16 27.80
N ARG A 520 -28.67 -11.74 28.94
CA ARG A 520 -29.30 -12.93 29.53
C ARG A 520 -30.73 -12.66 30.00
N GLU A 521 -31.03 -11.48 30.53
CA GLU A 521 -32.39 -11.04 30.88
C GLU A 521 -33.28 -10.83 29.64
N VAL A 522 -32.69 -10.44 28.50
CA VAL A 522 -33.38 -10.18 27.24
C VAL A 522 -33.61 -11.47 26.43
N THR A 523 -32.62 -12.35 26.30
CA THR A 523 -32.69 -13.60 25.50
C THR A 523 -33.04 -14.85 26.31
N ASN A 524 -33.21 -14.74 27.64
CA ASN A 524 -33.41 -15.86 28.57
C ASN A 524 -32.29 -16.93 28.55
N ALA A 525 -31.08 -16.59 28.10
CA ALA A 525 -29.95 -17.51 28.07
C ALA A 525 -29.62 -18.11 29.47
N ARG A 526 -29.05 -19.31 29.49
CA ARG A 526 -28.52 -19.94 30.72
C ARG A 526 -27.02 -19.68 30.86
N ASP A 527 -26.44 -20.08 31.99
CA ASP A 527 -24.99 -20.03 32.17
C ASP A 527 -24.30 -21.16 31.37
N GLY A 528 -23.39 -20.80 30.48
CA GLY A 528 -22.57 -21.74 29.69
C GLY A 528 -23.15 -22.18 28.34
N THR A 529 -24.13 -21.45 27.80
CA THR A 529 -24.90 -21.83 26.59
C THR A 529 -24.19 -21.66 25.25
N ARG A 530 -22.99 -21.07 25.20
CA ARG A 530 -22.24 -20.88 23.94
C ARG A 530 -21.61 -22.20 23.49
N ASP A 531 -22.35 -23.00 22.73
CA ASP A 531 -21.78 -24.04 21.86
C ASP A 531 -21.65 -23.49 20.43
N GLU A 532 -20.51 -22.86 20.16
CA GLU A 532 -20.15 -22.32 18.85
C GLU A 532 -20.22 -23.37 17.71
N ASN A 533 -20.05 -24.67 18.01
CA ASN A 533 -20.17 -25.73 17.01
C ASN A 533 -21.64 -25.95 16.64
N ARG A 534 -22.53 -26.07 17.64
CA ARG A 534 -23.99 -26.22 17.42
C ARG A 534 -24.56 -25.00 16.70
N PHE A 535 -24.19 -23.79 17.10
CA PHE A 535 -24.58 -22.57 16.40
C PHE A 535 -24.07 -22.53 14.95
N SER A 536 -22.78 -22.81 14.72
CA SER A 536 -22.20 -22.81 13.36
C SER A 536 -22.85 -23.85 12.46
N ALA A 537 -23.12 -25.05 12.99
CA ALA A 537 -23.82 -26.12 12.30
C ALA A 537 -25.28 -25.73 11.96
N PHE A 538 -25.98 -25.08 12.91
CA PHE A 538 -27.36 -24.63 12.70
C PHE A 538 -27.46 -23.52 11.66
N VAL A 539 -26.60 -22.50 11.77
CA VAL A 539 -26.51 -21.44 10.76
C VAL A 539 -26.22 -22.04 9.38
N ALA A 540 -25.27 -22.98 9.26
CA ALA A 540 -25.01 -23.67 8.00
C ALA A 540 -26.25 -24.42 7.47
N TRP A 541 -27.01 -25.09 8.32
CA TRP A 541 -28.24 -25.78 7.94
C TRP A 541 -29.36 -24.85 7.47
N VAL A 542 -29.64 -23.76 8.19
CA VAL A 542 -30.66 -22.76 7.78
C VAL A 542 -30.33 -22.21 6.40
N LYS A 543 -29.05 -21.88 6.14
CA LYS A 543 -28.59 -21.43 4.83
C LYS A 543 -28.94 -22.43 3.73
N ILE A 544 -28.60 -23.70 3.93
CA ILE A 544 -28.81 -24.76 2.94
C ILE A 544 -30.30 -24.96 2.69
N ARG A 545 -31.13 -24.94 3.75
CA ARG A 545 -32.59 -25.02 3.63
C ARG A 545 -33.19 -23.85 2.84
N HIS A 546 -32.71 -22.62 3.05
CA HIS A 546 -33.14 -21.46 2.26
C HIS A 546 -32.88 -21.69 0.78
N ILE A 547 -31.64 -22.05 0.45
CA ILE A 547 -31.18 -22.30 -0.91
C ILE A 547 -32.02 -23.41 -1.55
N GLU A 548 -32.24 -24.52 -0.85
CA GLU A 548 -33.10 -25.62 -1.31
C GLU A 548 -34.58 -25.22 -1.49
N SER A 549 -35.06 -24.14 -0.86
CA SER A 549 -36.42 -23.63 -1.06
C SER A 549 -36.59 -22.83 -2.35
N LEU A 550 -35.51 -22.25 -2.89
CA LEU A 550 -35.53 -21.41 -4.08
C LEU A 550 -35.90 -22.21 -5.35
N PRO A 551 -36.37 -21.56 -6.44
CA PRO A 551 -36.52 -22.19 -7.75
C PRO A 551 -35.18 -22.70 -8.32
N GLU A 552 -35.16 -23.79 -9.08
CA GLU A 552 -33.92 -24.47 -9.53
C GLU A 552 -32.95 -23.57 -10.36
N ALA A 553 -33.49 -22.58 -11.08
CA ALA A 553 -32.68 -21.57 -11.77
C ALA A 553 -31.92 -20.67 -10.78
N ASP A 554 -32.57 -20.32 -9.67
CA ASP A 554 -32.01 -19.49 -8.60
C ASP A 554 -31.12 -20.35 -7.68
N ARG A 555 -31.47 -21.61 -7.44
CA ARG A 555 -30.58 -22.59 -6.78
C ARG A 555 -29.24 -22.71 -7.46
N THR A 556 -29.16 -22.61 -8.78
CA THR A 556 -27.86 -22.73 -9.46
C THR A 556 -26.98 -21.50 -9.22
N ALA A 557 -27.58 -20.34 -8.93
CA ALA A 557 -26.86 -19.16 -8.46
C ALA A 557 -26.50 -19.24 -6.96
N TRP A 558 -27.26 -19.96 -6.14
CA TRP A 558 -27.10 -19.99 -4.67
C TRP A 558 -26.46 -21.29 -4.08
N ASN A 559 -26.50 -22.43 -4.77
CA ASN A 559 -26.01 -23.75 -4.29
C ASN A 559 -24.50 -23.84 -4.06
N LEU A 560 -23.75 -22.80 -4.42
CA LEU A 560 -22.32 -22.65 -4.23
C LEU A 560 -22.02 -21.33 -3.51
N GLU A 561 -22.92 -20.89 -2.64
CA GLU A 561 -22.76 -19.66 -1.87
C GLU A 561 -23.10 -19.85 -0.38
N GLY A 562 -22.08 -19.76 0.48
CA GLY A 562 -22.25 -19.51 1.91
C GLY A 562 -22.68 -18.06 2.24
N SER A 563 -23.09 -17.30 1.22
CA SER A 563 -23.25 -15.84 1.13
C SER A 563 -24.37 -15.22 1.95
N ILE A 564 -25.26 -16.05 2.48
CA ILE A 564 -26.15 -15.63 3.55
C ILE A 564 -25.27 -15.14 4.70
N VAL A 565 -25.09 -13.82 4.79
CA VAL A 565 -24.49 -13.19 5.97
C VAL A 565 -25.21 -13.75 7.19
N THR A 566 -24.51 -13.99 8.30
CA THR A 566 -25.13 -14.55 9.53
C THR A 566 -26.45 -13.85 9.86
N GLN A 567 -26.54 -12.54 9.61
CA GLN A 567 -27.77 -11.76 9.72
C GLN A 567 -28.95 -12.30 8.92
N HIS A 568 -28.78 -12.68 7.65
CA HIS A 568 -29.90 -13.16 6.84
C HIS A 568 -30.37 -14.56 7.28
N ALA A 569 -29.47 -15.44 7.73
CA ALA A 569 -29.86 -16.72 8.33
C ALA A 569 -30.65 -16.50 9.64
N VAL A 570 -30.25 -15.51 10.43
CA VAL A 570 -30.91 -15.13 11.69
C VAL A 570 -32.25 -14.41 11.42
N ASP A 571 -32.32 -13.45 10.50
CA ASP A 571 -33.54 -12.75 10.08
C ASP A 571 -34.55 -13.74 9.49
N GLU A 572 -34.10 -14.68 8.65
CA GLU A 572 -34.95 -15.75 8.10
C GLU A 572 -35.45 -16.70 9.20
N PHE A 573 -34.56 -17.14 10.10
CA PHE A 573 -34.95 -17.96 11.24
C PHE A 573 -36.03 -17.27 12.08
N ARG A 574 -35.88 -15.97 12.38
CA ARG A 574 -36.90 -15.19 13.10
C ARG A 574 -38.19 -15.05 12.29
N ALA A 575 -38.11 -14.85 10.97
CA ALA A 575 -39.29 -14.71 10.10
C ALA A 575 -40.09 -16.02 9.91
N PHE A 576 -39.42 -17.17 9.89
CA PHE A 576 -40.07 -18.48 9.75
C PHE A 576 -40.47 -19.13 11.07
N TYR A 577 -39.71 -18.89 12.16
CA TYR A 577 -39.85 -19.62 13.42
C TYR A 577 -40.16 -18.74 14.64
N GLY A 578 -39.96 -17.41 14.58
CA GLY A 578 -40.14 -16.53 15.76
C GLY A 578 -41.53 -16.61 16.41
N ASP A 579 -42.60 -16.65 15.60
CA ASP A 579 -43.98 -16.80 16.11
C ASP A 579 -44.24 -18.19 16.72
N SER A 580 -43.56 -19.23 16.25
CA SER A 580 -43.80 -20.64 16.61
C SER A 580 -42.96 -21.14 17.78
N MET A 581 -41.92 -20.41 18.20
CA MET A 581 -40.97 -20.84 19.24
C MET A 581 -41.41 -20.49 20.68
N SER A 582 -42.34 -19.54 20.85
CA SER A 582 -42.85 -19.13 22.18
C SER A 582 -43.58 -20.22 22.99
N ASP A 583 -43.87 -21.38 22.38
CA ASP A 583 -44.31 -22.60 23.05
C ASP A 583 -43.46 -23.80 22.58
N PRO A 584 -42.51 -24.31 23.39
CA PRO A 584 -41.67 -25.45 23.02
C PRO A 584 -42.44 -26.78 22.94
N ALA A 585 -43.72 -26.82 23.37
CA ALA A 585 -44.63 -27.92 23.08
C ALA A 585 -45.30 -27.83 21.69
N ASN A 586 -44.98 -26.79 20.89
CA ASN A 586 -45.42 -26.67 19.51
C ASN A 586 -44.92 -27.86 18.67
N PRO A 587 -45.78 -28.62 17.98
CA PRO A 587 -45.37 -29.72 17.11
C PRO A 587 -44.35 -29.32 16.04
N ASP A 588 -44.41 -28.08 15.56
CA ASP A 588 -43.49 -27.58 14.52
C ASP A 588 -42.05 -27.46 15.06
N HIS A 589 -41.88 -27.13 16.34
CA HIS A 589 -40.59 -27.02 17.04
C HIS A 589 -39.88 -28.38 17.18
N VAL A 590 -40.63 -29.41 17.57
CA VAL A 590 -40.11 -30.79 17.67
C VAL A 590 -39.70 -31.32 16.29
N ALA A 591 -40.52 -31.09 15.27
CA ALA A 591 -40.23 -31.50 13.91
C ALA A 591 -38.98 -30.80 13.35
N LEU A 592 -38.79 -29.51 13.66
CA LEU A 592 -37.65 -28.72 13.21
C LEU A 592 -36.32 -29.23 13.80
N ARG A 593 -36.31 -29.56 15.10
CA ARG A 593 -35.15 -30.15 15.78
C ARG A 593 -34.81 -31.54 15.23
N GLU A 594 -35.83 -32.38 15.01
CA GLU A 594 -35.64 -33.72 14.42
C GLU A 594 -35.07 -33.63 12.99
N GLU A 595 -35.52 -32.65 12.20
CA GLU A 595 -35.01 -32.38 10.85
C GLU A 595 -33.54 -31.90 10.87
N PHE A 596 -33.19 -31.01 11.80
CA PHE A 596 -31.81 -30.52 11.94
C PHE A 596 -30.83 -31.60 12.41
N ASN A 597 -31.15 -32.37 13.46
CA ASN A 597 -30.28 -33.46 13.93
C ASN A 597 -30.06 -34.51 12.82
N ALA A 598 -31.11 -34.89 12.08
CA ALA A 598 -31.00 -35.82 10.96
C ALA A 598 -30.13 -35.28 9.80
N TYR A 599 -30.18 -33.97 9.56
CA TYR A 599 -29.28 -33.33 8.60
C TYR A 599 -27.82 -33.33 9.08
N ALA A 600 -27.59 -33.01 10.35
CA ALA A 600 -26.26 -32.99 10.94
C ALA A 600 -25.60 -34.39 10.95
N GLU A 601 -26.34 -35.46 11.28
CA GLU A 601 -25.87 -36.86 11.18
C GLU A 601 -25.43 -37.18 9.74
N ALA A 602 -26.22 -36.77 8.73
CA ALA A 602 -25.88 -37.00 7.33
C ALA A 602 -24.63 -36.21 6.89
N ALA A 603 -24.50 -34.94 7.29
CA ALA A 603 -23.34 -34.10 6.99
C ALA A 603 -22.06 -34.53 7.73
N GLN A 604 -22.17 -35.20 8.88
CA GLN A 604 -21.04 -35.85 9.56
C GLN A 604 -20.56 -37.11 8.84
N ALA A 605 -21.48 -37.88 8.24
CA ALA A 605 -21.18 -39.16 7.61
C ALA A 605 -20.58 -39.05 6.20
N ASP A 606 -20.58 -37.84 5.62
CA ASP A 606 -20.05 -37.54 4.29
C ASP A 606 -18.85 -36.59 4.40
N ASP A 607 -17.64 -37.14 4.18
CA ASP A 607 -16.38 -36.38 4.20
C ASP A 607 -16.28 -35.37 3.02
N ASP A 608 -17.01 -35.62 1.92
CA ASP A 608 -17.08 -34.72 0.75
C ASP A 608 -18.16 -33.63 0.92
N HIS A 609 -18.90 -33.62 2.04
CA HIS A 609 -19.95 -32.63 2.30
C HIS A 609 -19.36 -31.21 2.44
N PRO A 610 -19.86 -30.19 1.71
CA PRO A 610 -19.23 -28.86 1.66
C PRO A 610 -19.12 -28.15 3.02
N TYR A 611 -19.93 -28.56 3.99
CA TYR A 611 -19.92 -28.03 5.36
C TYR A 611 -19.44 -29.04 6.41
N HIS A 612 -18.86 -30.18 6.03
CA HIS A 612 -18.41 -31.26 6.94
C HIS A 612 -17.65 -30.71 8.16
N ARG A 613 -16.74 -29.73 7.96
CA ARG A 613 -15.95 -29.10 9.03
C ARG A 613 -16.79 -28.52 10.18
N HIS A 614 -17.98 -28.00 9.91
CA HIS A 614 -18.89 -27.43 10.90
C HIS A 614 -19.66 -28.51 11.66
N PHE A 615 -19.96 -29.63 11.01
CA PHE A 615 -20.71 -30.74 11.60
C PHE A 615 -19.82 -31.77 12.31
N ARG A 616 -18.52 -31.86 11.98
CA ARG A 616 -17.56 -32.86 12.53
C ARG A 616 -17.47 -32.96 14.07
N ARG A 617 -17.87 -31.91 14.80
CA ARG A 617 -17.90 -31.86 16.28
C ARG A 617 -19.31 -31.68 16.86
N PHE A 618 -20.33 -31.69 16.02
CA PHE A 618 -21.72 -31.54 16.44
C PHE A 618 -22.17 -32.73 17.32
N ASN A 619 -22.91 -32.42 18.37
CA ASN A 619 -23.67 -33.41 19.13
C ASN A 619 -25.15 -33.04 19.00
N ASP A 620 -26.00 -34.06 18.80
CA ASP A 620 -27.45 -33.92 18.67
C ASP A 620 -28.03 -33.00 19.76
N LEU A 621 -29.07 -32.25 19.39
CA LEU A 621 -29.89 -31.51 20.35
C LEU A 621 -30.82 -32.53 21.02
N ASP A 622 -30.34 -33.14 22.11
CA ASP A 622 -30.91 -34.34 22.72
C ASP A 622 -32.15 -34.03 23.58
N ASP A 623 -32.28 -32.81 24.09
CA ASP A 623 -33.41 -32.37 24.91
C ASP A 623 -33.97 -30.99 24.53
N GLU A 624 -34.93 -30.50 25.33
CA GLU A 624 -35.63 -29.23 25.13
C GLU A 624 -34.77 -28.02 25.55
N ASP A 625 -33.74 -28.24 26.36
CA ASP A 625 -32.88 -27.19 26.86
C ASP A 625 -31.72 -26.93 25.89
N ASP A 626 -31.15 -27.97 25.28
CA ASP A 626 -30.18 -27.86 24.16
C ASP A 626 -30.69 -26.96 23.02
N TRP A 627 -32.00 -27.04 22.70
CA TRP A 627 -32.61 -26.20 21.66
C TRP A 627 -32.84 -24.77 22.13
N ARG A 628 -33.31 -24.57 23.38
CA ARG A 628 -33.45 -23.22 23.97
C ARG A 628 -32.12 -22.49 24.05
N ASP A 629 -31.05 -23.21 24.36
CA ASP A 629 -29.71 -22.64 24.46
C ASP A 629 -29.21 -22.18 23.07
N LEU A 630 -29.55 -22.92 22.02
CA LEU A 630 -29.31 -22.53 20.62
C LEU A 630 -30.21 -21.34 20.18
N GLU A 631 -31.48 -21.31 20.55
CA GLU A 631 -32.40 -20.18 20.33
C GLU A 631 -31.84 -18.90 20.97
N ALA A 632 -31.49 -18.95 22.25
CA ALA A 632 -30.94 -17.82 22.98
C ALA A 632 -29.58 -17.37 22.40
N GLN A 633 -28.79 -18.28 21.82
CA GLN A 633 -27.57 -17.95 21.10
C GLN A 633 -27.85 -17.27 19.74
N LEU A 634 -28.89 -17.69 19.01
CA LEU A 634 -29.33 -17.05 17.76
C LEU A 634 -29.87 -15.64 18.01
N GLU A 635 -30.66 -15.44 19.07
CA GLU A 635 -31.09 -14.11 19.51
C GLU A 635 -29.91 -13.24 19.94
N LEU A 636 -28.98 -13.78 20.73
CA LEU A 636 -27.77 -13.08 21.15
C LEU A 636 -26.94 -12.60 19.95
N GLU A 637 -26.77 -13.44 18.91
CA GLU A 637 -26.05 -13.05 17.70
C GLU A 637 -26.84 -12.05 16.84
N HIS A 638 -28.19 -12.10 16.84
CA HIS A 638 -29.03 -11.03 16.28
C HIS A 638 -28.73 -9.70 16.96
N PHE A 639 -28.76 -9.66 18.30
CA PHE A 639 -28.48 -8.44 19.06
C PHE A 639 -27.08 -7.91 18.81
N GLN A 640 -26.08 -8.79 18.75
CA GLN A 640 -24.71 -8.40 18.40
C GLN A 640 -24.61 -7.80 17.00
N ILE A 641 -25.37 -8.27 16.00
CA ILE A 641 -25.35 -7.68 14.66
C ILE A 641 -26.14 -6.37 14.62
N VAL A 642 -27.32 -6.31 15.23
CA VAL A 642 -28.14 -5.10 15.39
C VAL A 642 -27.32 -3.98 16.05
N ARG A 643 -26.63 -4.30 17.15
CA ARG A 643 -25.68 -3.43 17.84
C ARG A 643 -24.64 -2.86 16.88
N ARG A 644 -23.90 -3.72 16.17
CA ARG A 644 -22.85 -3.30 15.22
C ARG A 644 -23.42 -2.45 14.08
N GLN A 645 -24.63 -2.73 13.61
CA GLN A 645 -25.35 -1.93 12.61
C GLN A 645 -25.72 -0.54 13.14
N ILE A 646 -26.03 -0.42 14.43
CA ILE A 646 -26.29 0.85 15.12
C ILE A 646 -24.97 1.64 15.33
N GLU A 647 -23.91 1.00 15.82
CA GLU A 647 -22.57 1.60 15.99
C GLU A 647 -22.06 2.16 14.64
N ALA A 648 -22.11 1.34 13.58
CA ALA A 648 -21.69 1.73 12.24
C ALA A 648 -22.54 2.85 11.60
N ALA A 649 -23.80 3.03 12.03
CA ALA A 649 -24.62 4.18 11.63
C ALA A 649 -24.14 5.48 12.32
N GLY A 650 -23.62 5.39 13.54
CA GLY A 650 -22.93 6.50 14.21
C GLY A 650 -21.65 6.90 13.46
N SER A 651 -20.88 5.93 13.02
CA SER A 651 -19.71 6.17 12.16
C SER A 651 -20.08 6.69 10.78
N ALA A 652 -21.20 6.25 10.18
CA ALA A 652 -21.71 6.87 8.95
C ALA A 652 -22.05 8.36 9.14
N ALA A 653 -22.64 8.75 10.28
CA ALA A 653 -22.93 10.15 10.60
C ALA A 653 -21.64 10.99 10.74
N ARG A 654 -20.61 10.47 11.41
CA ARG A 654 -19.30 11.14 11.53
C ARG A 654 -18.60 11.27 10.16
N ALA A 655 -18.59 10.23 9.32
CA ALA A 655 -18.02 10.27 7.98
C ALA A 655 -18.76 11.23 7.02
N ILE A 656 -20.06 11.40 7.22
CA ILE A 656 -20.89 12.41 6.56
C ILE A 656 -20.44 13.84 6.95
N ALA A 657 -20.27 14.11 8.25
CA ALA A 657 -19.83 15.43 8.71
C ALA A 657 -18.39 15.76 8.29
N PHE A 658 -17.51 14.75 8.27
CA PHE A 658 -16.16 14.85 7.75
C PHE A 658 -16.13 15.28 6.28
N ASP A 659 -17.06 14.81 5.44
CA ASP A 659 -17.15 15.23 4.04
C ASP A 659 -17.50 16.73 3.89
N ALA A 660 -18.42 17.23 4.73
CA ALA A 660 -18.77 18.65 4.75
C ALA A 660 -17.59 19.52 5.19
N ALA A 661 -16.82 19.08 6.19
CA ALA A 661 -15.58 19.74 6.61
C ALA A 661 -14.53 19.73 5.48
N ARG A 662 -14.31 18.59 4.83
CA ARG A 662 -13.37 18.44 3.73
C ARG A 662 -13.65 19.41 2.58
N ARG A 663 -14.91 19.47 2.15
CA ARG A 663 -15.38 20.40 1.10
C ARG A 663 -15.34 21.87 1.51
N HIS A 664 -15.32 22.19 2.79
CA HIS A 664 -15.15 23.58 3.26
C HIS A 664 -13.72 24.09 3.06
N TYR A 665 -12.70 23.25 3.34
CA TYR A 665 -11.29 23.66 3.21
C TYR A 665 -10.78 23.59 1.77
N VAL A 666 -11.18 22.57 1.00
CA VAL A 666 -10.83 22.40 -0.43
C VAL A 666 -12.11 22.09 -1.22
N PRO A 667 -12.79 23.09 -1.82
CA PRO A 667 -14.10 22.93 -2.47
C PRO A 667 -14.18 21.89 -3.60
N GLU A 668 -13.06 21.64 -4.26
CA GLU A 668 -12.89 20.65 -5.33
C GLU A 668 -12.65 19.22 -4.83
N SER A 669 -12.38 19.02 -3.54
CA SER A 669 -12.18 17.69 -2.92
C SER A 669 -13.50 16.99 -2.52
N TRP A 670 -14.49 17.02 -3.41
CA TRP A 670 -15.72 16.24 -3.25
C TRP A 670 -15.45 14.75 -3.46
N ARG A 671 -16.31 13.84 -2.94
CA ARG A 671 -16.17 12.37 -3.12
C ARG A 671 -16.16 12.00 -4.59
N VAL A 672 -14.98 11.86 -5.17
CA VAL A 672 -14.82 11.38 -6.54
C VAL A 672 -15.24 9.91 -6.56
N THR A 673 -16.11 9.51 -7.49
CA THR A 673 -16.55 8.11 -7.64
C THR A 673 -15.50 7.27 -8.36
N SER A 674 -14.23 7.52 -8.09
CA SER A 674 -13.05 6.86 -8.65
C SER A 674 -12.13 6.40 -7.53
N ASN A 675 -11.23 5.47 -7.87
CA ASN A 675 -10.32 4.85 -6.92
C ASN A 675 -9.61 5.91 -6.07
N PHE A 676 -9.74 5.73 -4.76
CA PHE A 676 -9.42 6.71 -3.74
C PHE A 676 -8.23 6.24 -2.90
N ILE A 677 -8.24 4.96 -2.50
CA ILE A 677 -7.08 4.28 -1.94
C ILE A 677 -6.75 3.09 -2.83
N ILE A 678 -5.49 3.01 -3.25
CA ILE A 678 -4.92 1.88 -3.98
C ILE A 678 -4.04 1.12 -2.99
N ASP A 679 -4.53 -0.02 -2.53
CA ASP A 679 -3.81 -0.93 -1.67
C ASP A 679 -3.14 -1.99 -2.55
N THR A 680 -1.81 -1.99 -2.60
CA THR A 680 -1.04 -2.86 -3.48
C THR A 680 -0.13 -3.78 -2.70
N MET A 681 -0.13 -5.06 -3.04
CA MET A 681 0.79 -6.06 -2.50
C MET A 681 1.73 -6.47 -3.62
N ASP A 682 2.98 -6.07 -3.50
CA ASP A 682 4.08 -6.35 -4.42
C ASP A 682 4.94 -7.48 -3.85
N PHE A 683 4.81 -8.67 -4.42
CA PHE A 683 5.95 -9.58 -4.41
C PHE A 683 6.94 -9.07 -5.46
N SER A 684 8.20 -8.89 -5.07
CA SER A 684 9.25 -8.36 -5.93
C SER A 684 10.54 -9.16 -5.79
N GLU A 685 11.11 -9.56 -6.92
CA GLU A 685 12.37 -10.29 -7.05
C GLU A 685 13.40 -9.35 -7.66
N TYR A 686 14.57 -9.28 -7.05
CA TYR A 686 15.65 -8.36 -7.41
C TYR A 686 16.73 -9.09 -8.19
N PHE A 687 17.29 -8.42 -9.21
CA PHE A 687 18.34 -8.95 -10.07
C PHE A 687 19.38 -7.86 -10.32
N SER A 688 20.67 -8.22 -10.25
CA SER A 688 21.72 -7.36 -10.78
C SER A 688 21.64 -7.27 -12.30
N HIS A 689 22.16 -6.18 -12.88
CA HIS A 689 22.29 -6.05 -14.33
C HIS A 689 23.00 -7.25 -14.98
N ARG A 690 23.98 -7.85 -14.30
CA ARG A 690 24.71 -9.04 -14.76
C ARG A 690 23.85 -10.30 -14.77
N GLN A 691 23.04 -10.54 -13.73
CA GLN A 691 22.09 -11.66 -13.71
C GLN A 691 21.04 -11.49 -14.81
N TRP A 692 20.44 -10.30 -14.89
CA TRP A 692 19.39 -10.01 -15.87
C TRP A 692 19.85 -10.18 -17.32
N THR A 693 21.03 -9.65 -17.68
CA THR A 693 21.59 -9.78 -19.04
C THR A 693 22.10 -11.19 -19.37
N ALA A 694 22.21 -12.09 -18.39
CA ALA A 694 22.48 -13.50 -18.62
C ALA A 694 21.20 -14.31 -18.96
N LEU A 695 20.01 -13.77 -18.68
CA LEU A 695 18.74 -14.37 -19.06
C LEU A 695 18.50 -14.25 -20.57
N SER A 696 17.89 -15.28 -21.15
CA SER A 696 17.37 -15.19 -22.52
C SER A 696 16.08 -14.37 -22.55
N ALA A 697 15.77 -13.78 -23.71
CA ALA A 697 14.50 -13.07 -23.93
C ALA A 697 13.28 -13.95 -23.60
N GLU A 698 13.32 -15.25 -23.92
CA GLU A 698 12.25 -16.19 -23.60
C GLU A 698 12.04 -16.40 -22.09
N GLN A 699 13.09 -16.28 -21.27
CA GLN A 699 12.97 -16.30 -19.81
C GLN A 699 12.38 -14.99 -19.27
N ILE A 700 12.83 -13.84 -19.79
CA ILE A 700 12.30 -12.52 -19.40
C ILE A 700 10.82 -12.38 -19.79
N ASP A 701 10.46 -12.83 -21.00
CA ASP A 701 9.08 -12.87 -21.49
C ASP A 701 8.23 -13.94 -20.76
N GLY A 702 8.87 -14.98 -20.22
CA GLY A 702 8.24 -16.16 -19.62
C GLY A 702 7.60 -15.93 -18.24
N GLN A 703 7.88 -14.80 -17.60
CA GLN A 703 7.40 -14.38 -16.26
C GLN A 703 7.90 -15.23 -15.08
N ASP A 704 8.05 -16.54 -15.25
CA ASP A 704 8.67 -17.46 -14.29
C ASP A 704 10.21 -17.39 -14.44
N LEU A 705 10.84 -16.53 -13.63
CA LEU A 705 12.30 -16.35 -13.65
C LEU A 705 12.99 -17.47 -12.86
N PRO A 706 14.18 -17.92 -13.30
CA PRO A 706 14.86 -19.03 -12.62
C PRO A 706 15.36 -18.59 -11.23
N ALA A 707 14.98 -19.32 -10.19
CA ALA A 707 15.26 -19.01 -8.80
C ALA A 707 16.76 -18.76 -8.49
N ASP A 708 17.66 -19.46 -9.19
CA ASP A 708 19.11 -19.30 -9.03
C ASP A 708 19.68 -18.00 -9.64
N ALA A 709 18.87 -17.24 -10.38
CA ALA A 709 19.20 -15.90 -10.84
C ALA A 709 18.70 -14.78 -9.91
N VAL A 710 17.79 -15.06 -8.98
CA VAL A 710 17.25 -14.08 -8.02
C VAL A 710 18.35 -13.69 -7.02
N LEU A 711 18.56 -12.39 -6.83
CA LEU A 711 19.51 -11.83 -5.86
C LEU A 711 18.90 -11.72 -4.46
N ASP A 712 17.65 -11.26 -4.40
CA ASP A 712 16.85 -11.06 -3.19
C ASP A 712 15.36 -11.08 -3.59
N ALA A 713 14.45 -11.24 -2.61
CA ALA A 713 13.02 -11.06 -2.82
C ALA A 713 12.37 -10.38 -1.61
N SER A 714 11.32 -9.60 -1.86
CA SER A 714 10.57 -8.90 -0.81
C SER A 714 9.07 -8.94 -1.05
N LEU A 715 8.29 -9.03 0.02
CA LEU A 715 6.84 -8.83 0.00
C LEU A 715 6.52 -7.49 0.67
N ILE A 716 6.13 -6.51 -0.15
CA ILE A 716 5.87 -5.13 0.25
C ILE A 716 4.39 -4.82 0.02
N ASN A 717 3.74 -4.19 1.00
CA ASN A 717 2.44 -3.55 0.81
C ASN A 717 2.65 -2.04 0.68
N GLU A 718 2.25 -1.46 -0.45
CA GLU A 718 2.15 -0.01 -0.63
C GLU A 718 0.65 0.35 -0.62
N VAL A 719 0.17 0.97 0.46
CA VAL A 719 -1.18 1.57 0.53
C VAL A 719 -1.06 3.04 0.17
N GLN A 720 -1.61 3.40 -0.98
CA GLN A 720 -1.52 4.73 -1.58
C GLN A 720 -2.87 5.45 -1.51
N ILE A 721 -2.89 6.75 -1.26
CA ILE A 721 -4.05 7.60 -1.54
C ILE A 721 -3.92 8.28 -2.92
N GLU A 722 -5.04 8.41 -3.62
CA GLU A 722 -5.19 9.21 -4.85
C GLU A 722 -6.39 10.19 -4.66
N LEU A 723 -6.29 11.14 -3.72
CA LEU A 723 -7.26 12.24 -3.57
C LEU A 723 -7.36 13.07 -4.86
N GLY A 724 -6.27 13.17 -5.63
CA GLY A 724 -6.13 14.15 -6.72
C GLY A 724 -6.17 15.60 -6.23
N SER A 725 -6.03 15.79 -4.90
CA SER A 725 -6.19 17.04 -4.14
C SER A 725 -5.28 17.05 -2.90
N GLU A 726 -4.37 16.08 -2.75
CA GLU A 726 -3.33 16.05 -1.70
C GLU A 726 -2.52 17.33 -1.74
N ALA A 727 -2.07 17.71 -2.94
CA ALA A 727 -1.35 18.96 -3.17
C ALA A 727 -2.19 20.17 -2.74
N ALA A 728 -3.50 20.20 -3.07
CA ALA A 728 -4.39 21.27 -2.65
C ALA A 728 -4.55 21.33 -1.12
N PHE A 729 -4.63 20.20 -0.41
CA PHE A 729 -4.65 20.20 1.07
C PHE A 729 -3.32 20.64 1.67
N VAL A 730 -2.18 20.16 1.16
CA VAL A 730 -0.84 20.56 1.63
C VAL A 730 -0.60 22.05 1.40
N GLU A 731 -0.94 22.56 0.21
CA GLU A 731 -0.90 23.99 -0.12
C GLU A 731 -1.84 24.77 0.79
N ARG A 732 -3.07 24.30 1.01
CA ARG A 732 -4.07 24.99 1.85
C ARG A 732 -3.66 25.07 3.32
N VAL A 733 -3.07 24.01 3.88
CA VAL A 733 -2.51 24.03 5.24
C VAL A 733 -1.34 25.02 5.32
N ALA A 734 -0.45 25.06 4.32
CA ALA A 734 0.65 26.02 4.28
C ALA A 734 0.17 27.48 4.13
N GLU A 735 -0.87 27.75 3.34
CA GLU A 735 -1.52 29.06 3.26
C GLU A 735 -2.10 29.51 4.61
N LEU A 736 -2.83 28.61 5.28
CA LEU A 736 -3.49 28.88 6.56
C LEU A 736 -2.47 29.08 7.69
N ASP A 737 -1.38 28.30 7.73
CA ASP A 737 -0.29 28.49 8.70
C ASP A 737 0.46 29.82 8.45
N ALA A 738 0.70 30.19 7.20
CA ALA A 738 1.29 31.47 6.84
C ALA A 738 0.39 32.66 7.24
N GLU A 739 -0.93 32.56 7.06
CA GLU A 739 -1.89 33.55 7.56
C GLU A 739 -1.94 33.58 9.10
N LEU A 740 -1.96 32.43 9.76
CA LEU A 740 -1.94 32.30 11.22
C LEU A 740 -0.70 33.00 11.81
N ARG A 741 0.50 32.70 11.30
CA ARG A 741 1.75 33.35 11.71
C ARG A 741 1.75 34.86 11.43
N ARG A 742 1.15 35.29 10.31
CA ARG A 742 0.99 36.72 9.98
C ARG A 742 0.08 37.43 10.98
N LEU A 743 -1.00 36.78 11.43
CA LEU A 743 -1.92 37.34 12.44
C LEU A 743 -1.29 37.34 13.84
N ALA A 744 -0.60 36.26 14.23
CA ALA A 744 0.10 36.17 15.52
C ALA A 744 1.19 37.25 15.66
N ALA A 745 1.83 37.67 14.58
CA ALA A 745 2.81 38.77 14.59
C ALA A 745 2.23 40.13 15.05
N ASP A 746 0.91 40.34 14.98
CA ASP A 746 0.22 41.52 15.52
C ASP A 746 -0.20 41.34 17.00
N GLU A 747 -0.09 40.13 17.57
CA GLU A 747 -0.45 39.75 18.95
C GLU A 747 0.78 39.24 19.75
N PRO A 748 1.67 40.12 20.24
CA PRO A 748 3.00 39.75 20.75
C PRO A 748 3.03 38.92 22.05
N ASP A 749 1.87 38.60 22.63
CA ASP A 749 1.71 37.72 23.78
C ASP A 749 1.24 36.29 23.38
N VAL A 750 1.10 36.00 22.08
CA VAL A 750 0.67 34.70 21.51
C VAL A 750 1.66 34.26 20.43
N ASP A 751 2.23 33.05 20.58
CA ASP A 751 3.18 32.47 19.62
C ASP A 751 2.60 31.22 18.93
N VAL A 752 3.06 30.93 17.72
CA VAL A 752 2.65 29.76 16.90
C VAL A 752 3.75 28.70 17.00
N SER A 753 3.58 27.78 17.95
CA SER A 753 4.63 26.85 18.39
C SER A 753 4.95 25.75 17.38
N ASP A 754 3.95 25.33 16.60
CA ASP A 754 4.07 24.34 15.52
C ASP A 754 3.08 24.71 14.39
N VAL A 755 3.03 23.94 13.31
CA VAL A 755 2.10 24.14 12.19
C VAL A 755 0.66 24.11 12.70
N CYS A 756 -0.06 25.22 12.48
CA CYS A 756 -1.43 25.44 12.97
C CYS A 756 -1.63 25.54 14.50
N GLU A 757 -0.59 25.37 15.33
CA GLU A 757 -0.73 25.30 16.79
C GLU A 757 -0.44 26.62 17.52
N LEU A 758 -1.38 27.05 18.38
CA LEU A 758 -1.23 28.20 19.27
C LEU A 758 -0.69 27.79 20.64
N SER A 759 0.34 28.51 21.11
CA SER A 759 0.99 28.27 22.42
C SER A 759 0.16 28.64 23.65
N ASP A 760 -0.76 29.63 23.57
CA ASP A 760 -1.72 29.96 24.62
C ASP A 760 -3.10 30.34 24.00
N PRO A 761 -3.95 29.35 23.69
CA PRO A 761 -5.30 29.55 23.19
C PRO A 761 -6.15 30.53 23.99
N GLY A 762 -5.92 30.64 25.31
CA GLY A 762 -6.71 31.46 26.21
C GLY A 762 -6.47 32.98 26.08
N ARG A 763 -5.49 33.38 25.25
CA ARG A 763 -5.12 34.78 25.00
C ARG A 763 -5.38 35.27 23.58
N ALA A 764 -5.54 34.36 22.63
CA ALA A 764 -5.76 34.68 21.23
C ALA A 764 -7.03 35.53 21.06
N SER A 765 -6.99 36.53 20.18
CA SER A 765 -8.22 37.16 19.71
C SER A 765 -9.12 36.15 18.99
N GLU A 766 -10.42 36.44 18.90
CA GLU A 766 -11.38 35.64 18.13
C GLU A 766 -10.94 35.43 16.67
N VAL A 767 -10.26 36.42 16.07
CA VAL A 767 -9.72 36.32 14.70
C VAL A 767 -8.56 35.32 14.64
N LEU A 768 -7.63 35.39 15.58
CA LEU A 768 -6.48 34.49 15.65
C LEU A 768 -6.90 33.06 15.99
N TRP A 769 -7.86 32.90 16.91
CA TRP A 769 -8.49 31.62 17.24
C TRP A 769 -9.18 30.98 16.03
N ASN A 770 -9.95 31.76 15.26
CA ASN A 770 -10.62 31.25 14.07
C ASN A 770 -9.60 30.83 13.00
N ALA A 771 -8.55 31.62 12.75
CA ALA A 771 -7.49 31.24 11.82
C ALA A 771 -6.74 29.96 12.24
N ALA A 772 -6.46 29.79 13.54
CA ALA A 772 -5.84 28.57 14.07
C ALA A 772 -6.76 27.35 13.89
N SER A 773 -8.03 27.52 14.24
CA SER A 773 -9.06 26.48 14.08
C SER A 773 -9.27 26.07 12.61
N ASP A 774 -9.19 27.00 11.66
CA ASP A 774 -9.33 26.69 10.23
C ASP A 774 -8.07 25.96 9.72
N CYS A 775 -6.88 26.37 10.16
CA CYS A 775 -5.62 25.70 9.88
C CYS A 775 -5.62 24.26 10.42
N LEU A 776 -5.99 24.08 11.70
CA LEU A 776 -6.10 22.78 12.34
C LEU A 776 -7.11 21.87 11.63
N GLY A 777 -8.31 22.37 11.31
CA GLY A 777 -9.31 21.57 10.61
C GLY A 777 -8.85 21.08 9.23
N ALA A 778 -8.13 21.91 8.47
CA ALA A 778 -7.52 21.50 7.19
C ALA A 778 -6.41 20.44 7.38
N LYS A 779 -5.59 20.59 8.43
CA LYS A 779 -4.53 19.65 8.80
C LYS A 779 -5.08 18.30 9.29
N ASP A 780 -6.12 18.33 10.13
CA ASP A 780 -6.76 17.15 10.69
C ASP A 780 -7.38 16.24 9.63
N ILE A 781 -7.87 16.82 8.51
CA ILE A 781 -8.32 16.03 7.34
C ILE A 781 -7.16 15.25 6.71
N LEU A 782 -6.04 15.92 6.47
CA LEU A 782 -4.85 15.29 5.87
C LEU A 782 -4.28 14.20 6.79
N ASP A 783 -4.20 14.48 8.09
CA ASP A 783 -3.70 13.53 9.10
C ASP A 783 -4.67 12.37 9.34
N THR A 784 -5.99 12.59 9.23
CA THR A 784 -7.00 11.52 9.23
C THR A 784 -6.72 10.54 8.08
N TYR A 785 -6.48 11.04 6.87
CA TYR A 785 -6.17 10.18 5.73
C TYR A 785 -4.83 9.46 5.85
N ARG A 786 -3.77 10.11 6.37
CA ARG A 786 -2.50 9.44 6.72
C ARG A 786 -2.72 8.31 7.74
N GLY A 787 -3.60 8.53 8.73
CA GLY A 787 -4.01 7.52 9.70
C GLY A 787 -4.70 6.32 9.04
N VAL A 788 -5.66 6.55 8.14
CA VAL A 788 -6.34 5.50 7.36
C VAL A 788 -5.34 4.64 6.60
N LEU A 789 -4.42 5.26 5.85
CA LEU A 789 -3.38 4.54 5.11
C LEU A 789 -2.52 3.66 6.02
N THR A 790 -2.08 4.23 7.15
CA THR A 790 -1.22 3.54 8.12
C THR A 790 -1.90 2.30 8.68
N HIS A 791 -3.17 2.43 9.06
CA HIS A 791 -3.90 1.29 9.61
C HIS A 791 -4.31 0.28 8.56
N LEU A 792 -4.75 0.67 7.35
CA LEU A 792 -5.03 -0.31 6.29
C LEU A 792 -3.80 -1.19 6.02
N ALA A 793 -2.62 -0.59 6.00
CA ALA A 793 -1.36 -1.31 5.84
C ALA A 793 -1.08 -2.25 7.03
N VAL A 794 -1.25 -1.80 8.28
CA VAL A 794 -1.08 -2.64 9.49
C VAL A 794 -2.14 -3.74 9.60
N LEU A 795 -3.38 -3.46 9.22
CA LEU A 795 -4.55 -4.33 9.37
C LEU A 795 -4.41 -5.63 8.58
N LYS A 796 -3.87 -5.54 7.35
CA LYS A 796 -3.47 -6.70 6.54
C LYS A 796 -2.28 -7.48 7.12
N GLY A 797 -1.38 -6.78 7.82
CA GLY A 797 -0.14 -7.32 8.34
C GLY A 797 -0.30 -8.55 9.22
N GLY A 798 -1.27 -8.52 10.14
CA GLY A 798 -1.55 -9.66 11.03
C GLY A 798 -1.97 -10.90 10.24
N ALA A 799 -2.98 -10.78 9.38
CA ALA A 799 -3.45 -11.89 8.56
C ALA A 799 -2.38 -12.41 7.58
N LEU A 800 -1.51 -11.53 7.09
CA LEU A 800 -0.39 -11.91 6.24
C LEU A 800 0.69 -12.69 7.00
N VAL A 801 1.06 -12.25 8.20
CA VAL A 801 2.02 -12.96 9.07
C VAL A 801 1.49 -14.33 9.48
N ASP A 802 0.21 -14.41 9.86
CA ASP A 802 -0.46 -15.68 10.18
C ASP A 802 -0.39 -16.64 8.97
N ALA A 803 -0.85 -16.20 7.79
CA ALA A 803 -0.88 -17.04 6.58
C ALA A 803 0.51 -17.40 6.02
N VAL A 804 1.53 -16.55 6.22
CA VAL A 804 2.93 -16.91 5.93
C VAL A 804 3.44 -17.97 6.90
N SER A 805 3.09 -17.87 8.18
CA SER A 805 3.49 -18.86 9.19
C SER A 805 2.87 -20.23 8.87
N ASP A 806 1.56 -20.25 8.57
CA ASP A 806 0.86 -21.47 8.13
C ASP A 806 1.51 -22.08 6.87
N ALA A 807 1.90 -21.25 5.89
CA ALA A 807 2.58 -21.73 4.67
C ALA A 807 4.00 -22.27 4.93
N ILE A 808 4.71 -21.77 5.94
CA ILE A 808 6.03 -22.27 6.37
C ILE A 808 5.88 -23.63 7.07
N ASP A 809 4.86 -23.78 7.91
CA ASP A 809 4.52 -25.03 8.60
C ASP A 809 4.10 -26.13 7.60
N ASP A 810 3.23 -25.80 6.64
CA ASP A 810 2.77 -26.73 5.60
C ASP A 810 3.90 -27.11 4.61
N ALA A 811 4.88 -26.24 4.38
CA ALA A 811 6.12 -26.57 3.66
C ALA A 811 7.01 -27.58 4.43
N GLY A 812 6.68 -27.91 5.67
CA GLY A 812 7.25 -29.03 6.43
C GLY A 812 8.48 -28.69 7.27
N GLY A 813 8.71 -27.42 7.59
CA GLY A 813 9.80 -26.98 8.48
C GLY A 813 11.22 -27.14 7.92
N ASP A 814 11.39 -27.52 6.65
CA ASP A 814 12.70 -27.64 5.99
C ASP A 814 13.25 -26.25 5.54
N LEU A 815 12.54 -25.16 5.91
CA LEU A 815 12.89 -23.76 5.62
C LEU A 815 13.84 -23.15 6.66
N GLY A 816 14.12 -23.82 7.79
CA GLY A 816 14.98 -23.32 8.87
C GLY A 816 14.41 -23.58 10.25
N GLU A 817 15.02 -23.01 11.29
CA GLU A 817 14.37 -22.90 12.61
C GLU A 817 13.17 -21.94 12.50
N GLU A 818 12.19 -22.03 13.42
CA GLU A 818 11.03 -21.11 13.44
C GLU A 818 11.52 -19.65 13.37
N PRO A 819 11.02 -18.82 12.44
CA PRO A 819 11.45 -17.43 12.35
C PRO A 819 10.88 -16.64 13.54
N ASP A 820 11.61 -16.66 14.66
CA ASP A 820 11.32 -15.93 15.92
C ASP A 820 11.05 -14.43 15.73
N ASP A 821 11.36 -13.89 14.55
CA ASP A 821 11.32 -12.47 14.18
C ASP A 821 10.46 -12.17 12.93
N LEU A 822 9.60 -13.09 12.48
CA LEU A 822 8.65 -12.85 11.38
C LEU A 822 7.70 -11.70 11.74
N ARG A 823 7.85 -10.56 11.07
CA ARG A 823 7.13 -9.33 11.44
C ARG A 823 6.73 -8.47 10.26
N TRP A 824 5.56 -7.86 10.40
CA TRP A 824 5.08 -6.81 9.51
C TRP A 824 5.48 -5.44 10.05
N ALA A 825 6.32 -4.71 9.33
CA ALA A 825 6.92 -3.47 9.82
C ALA A 825 6.98 -2.40 8.72
N PRO A 826 7.12 -1.11 9.09
CA PRO A 826 7.49 -0.06 8.14
C PRO A 826 8.71 -0.46 7.31
N SER A 827 8.59 -0.38 6.00
CA SER A 827 9.72 -0.60 5.10
C SER A 827 10.70 0.56 5.25
N THR A 828 11.98 0.29 5.50
CA THR A 828 12.99 1.35 5.66
C THR A 828 13.35 2.04 4.34
N ARG A 829 12.99 1.44 3.20
CA ARG A 829 13.33 1.87 1.84
C ARG A 829 12.16 1.67 0.88
N SER A 830 12.09 2.47 -0.19
CA SER A 830 11.23 2.07 -1.31
C SER A 830 11.85 0.94 -2.11
N LYS A 831 11.02 0.21 -2.88
CA LYS A 831 11.45 -0.83 -3.81
C LYS A 831 12.62 -0.43 -4.72
N GLY A 832 12.63 0.81 -5.19
CA GLY A 832 13.72 1.32 -6.04
C GLY A 832 15.02 1.55 -5.27
N ALA A 833 14.94 2.12 -4.07
CA ALA A 833 16.09 2.29 -3.21
C ALA A 833 16.68 0.93 -2.79
N ARG A 834 15.84 -0.05 -2.40
CA ARG A 834 16.28 -1.43 -2.11
C ARG A 834 17.00 -2.07 -3.30
N ALA A 835 16.41 -2.00 -4.50
CA ALA A 835 16.99 -2.56 -5.72
C ALA A 835 18.40 -2.02 -6.01
N LEU A 836 18.63 -0.72 -5.78
CA LEU A 836 19.95 -0.08 -5.98
C LEU A 836 20.92 -0.36 -4.83
N LEU A 837 20.44 -0.39 -3.58
CA LEU A 837 21.25 -0.66 -2.38
C LEU A 837 21.89 -2.06 -2.40
N LEU A 838 21.13 -3.07 -2.82
CA LEU A 838 21.60 -4.45 -2.99
C LEU A 838 22.85 -4.58 -3.89
N LEU A 839 23.06 -3.64 -4.81
CA LEU A 839 24.21 -3.66 -5.74
C LEU A 839 25.47 -3.02 -5.17
N ILE A 840 25.32 -2.08 -4.24
CA ILE A 840 26.43 -1.37 -3.60
C ILE A 840 26.83 -1.99 -2.25
N GLY A 841 26.29 -3.16 -1.91
CA GLY A 841 26.51 -3.81 -0.62
C GLY A 841 25.76 -3.15 0.54
N GLY A 842 24.76 -2.31 0.28
CA GLY A 842 23.87 -1.84 1.33
C GLY A 842 23.02 -3.01 1.84
N GLY A 843 23.11 -3.30 3.14
CA GLY A 843 22.40 -4.39 3.81
C GLY A 843 20.89 -4.38 3.61
N THR A 844 20.26 -5.53 3.89
CA THR A 844 18.92 -5.89 3.42
C THR A 844 17.74 -5.29 4.18
N ASP A 845 17.91 -4.45 5.22
CA ASP A 845 16.89 -3.47 5.68
C ASP A 845 17.36 -2.49 6.77
#